data_AF-A0A7J4V4G5-F1
#
_entry.id   AF-A0A7J4V4G5-F1
#
_cell.length_a   1.000
_cell.length_b   1.000
_cell.length_c   1.000
_cell.angle_alpha   90.00
_cell.angle_beta   90.00
_cell.angle_gamma   90.00
#
_symmetry.space_group_name_H-M   'P 1'
#
loop_
_entity.id
_entity.type
_entity.pdbx_description
1 polymer ?
#
loop_
_entity_poly.entity_id
_entity_poly.type
_entity_poly.pdbx_seq_one_letter_code
_entity_poly.pdbx_strand_id
1 'polypeptide(L)'
;MVLMFGKKVFKGFLVEPDGRLLKEFVFSTKGEVSYDEVKKATAGKGDLATLGAFEVGKMVGTVVRGKRMHMLLIGKDVVEDEDVGFVKEMLSSVEASFEASLESRLAAAKEAAEKAREEQEQAKEAVKTMEAEKASHVQEIAELDNLRGELDKLRKDTEEWQKELEEFEAEVSERHGQINERVTLLLEREQNLNRSRQAFEAATDAKRGLIRNLQEGIASSVSEYETGFSKLVQQKRDLAESQEKHRSELESYQTERVAWEKEVEETKVRLASLDRDRKQLDSDREQLESTDRDLKERQDRLEARKRDLDGTMSALESERSAFESERETLRTELDSVDQELKKREDNIVASENELKVKKEEMQAALTELERQGKELEDKANGISVTINGLDEREKALTVEKEELERRRIQMDANAETQQAELSSLIAKIGRDNEDLQNRTAATEAGESALAGREAAITDSERKVEALLRDLDKREKDVQRRENVLKESLSGHEQATQTLSEQEAAAASKEQSLQARDGELTELGAKLEAQAQELAELKAELESTQKSHESKGAELSQQESTFEERERLISDEKARLDKDRAAAETMKAELESKMEALVARENAMQEEVAATRAKLEEEMARLDAERKHTATKLAEADARAEELRAKAEAVAQADKDLEARETAFADKMADMDRRRESMAEEMDKLALEKTKIDKMRDNIEKRRQVQREQVDSISDITKRLEEIRSRSKRRTDQAGDAQAAPAEEKKE
;
A
#
# COMPACT_ATOMS: atom_id res chain seq x y z
N MET A 1 166.52 -153.28 -22.14
CA MET A 1 167.05 -154.00 -23.32
C MET A 1 168.19 -154.89 -22.84
N VAL A 2 168.26 -156.15 -23.26
CA VAL A 2 169.39 -157.05 -22.89
C VAL A 2 170.46 -156.90 -23.94
N LEU A 3 171.65 -156.44 -23.53
CA LEU A 3 172.75 -156.09 -24.43
C LEU A 3 173.70 -157.26 -24.64
N MET A 4 173.84 -157.70 -25.89
CA MET A 4 174.84 -158.69 -26.30
C MET A 4 176.14 -157.98 -26.70
N PHE A 5 176.89 -157.46 -25.72
CA PHE A 5 178.30 -157.09 -25.92
C PHE A 5 179.11 -158.33 -26.32
N GLY A 6 180.20 -158.13 -27.07
CA GLY A 6 181.13 -159.20 -27.39
C GLY A 6 181.67 -159.88 -26.12
N LYS A 7 181.96 -161.20 -26.19
CA LYS A 7 182.42 -162.05 -25.05
C LYS A 7 183.78 -161.62 -24.42
N LYS A 8 184.32 -160.47 -24.81
CA LYS A 8 185.58 -159.88 -24.37
C LYS A 8 185.42 -158.79 -23.30
N VAL A 9 184.25 -158.14 -23.21
CA VAL A 9 183.98 -157.04 -22.26
C VAL A 9 183.40 -157.60 -20.95
N PHE A 10 183.94 -157.14 -19.80
CA PHE A 10 183.50 -157.59 -18.47
C PHE A 10 182.71 -156.53 -17.69
N LYS A 11 183.13 -155.26 -17.77
CA LYS A 11 182.48 -154.15 -17.06
C LYS A 11 182.50 -152.85 -17.86
N GLY A 12 181.56 -151.98 -17.54
CA GLY A 12 181.53 -150.58 -17.97
C GLY A 12 181.28 -149.66 -16.78
N PHE A 13 181.97 -148.53 -16.71
CA PHE A 13 181.80 -147.53 -15.65
C PHE A 13 181.41 -146.19 -16.27
N LEU A 14 180.16 -145.76 -16.06
CA LEU A 14 179.66 -144.45 -16.46
C LEU A 14 180.07 -143.39 -15.44
N VAL A 15 180.76 -142.36 -15.90
CA VAL A 15 181.38 -141.32 -15.08
C VAL A 15 181.04 -139.91 -15.57
N GLU A 16 181.09 -138.94 -14.67
CA GLU A 16 181.17 -137.52 -15.01
C GLU A 16 182.57 -137.18 -15.58
N PRO A 17 182.76 -136.02 -16.25
CA PRO A 17 184.03 -135.67 -16.90
C PRO A 17 185.19 -135.46 -15.91
N ASP A 18 184.89 -135.27 -14.62
CA ASP A 18 185.86 -135.20 -13.51
C ASP A 18 186.33 -136.59 -13.01
N GLY A 19 185.76 -137.68 -13.54
CA GLY A 19 186.02 -139.05 -13.10
C GLY A 19 185.21 -139.51 -11.89
N ARG A 20 184.11 -138.83 -11.54
CA ARG A 20 183.16 -139.30 -10.54
C ARG A 20 182.28 -140.42 -11.10
N LEU A 21 182.22 -141.56 -10.41
CA LEU A 21 181.38 -142.68 -10.80
C LEU A 21 179.90 -142.36 -10.60
N LEU A 22 179.13 -142.38 -11.69
CA LEU A 22 177.67 -142.32 -11.67
C LEU A 22 177.05 -143.71 -11.58
N LYS A 23 177.57 -144.68 -12.36
CA LYS A 23 177.03 -146.03 -12.39
C LYS A 23 178.01 -147.08 -12.91
N GLU A 24 178.13 -148.18 -12.18
CA GLU A 24 178.81 -149.40 -12.66
C GLU A 24 177.83 -150.31 -13.40
N PHE A 25 178.30 -150.93 -14.48
CA PHE A 25 177.61 -151.92 -15.29
C PHE A 25 178.48 -153.18 -15.37
N VAL A 26 177.96 -154.32 -14.92
CA VAL A 26 178.67 -155.61 -14.96
C VAL A 26 178.10 -156.44 -16.10
N PHE A 27 178.92 -156.70 -17.12
CA PHE A 27 178.55 -157.48 -18.31
C PHE A 27 178.97 -158.95 -18.20
N SER A 28 180.01 -159.27 -17.42
CA SER A 28 180.43 -160.65 -17.15
C SER A 28 181.21 -160.76 -15.83
N THR A 29 180.88 -161.78 -15.03
CA THR A 29 181.52 -162.06 -13.72
C THR A 29 182.92 -162.66 -13.82
N LYS A 30 183.42 -162.95 -15.03
CA LYS A 30 184.73 -163.60 -15.23
C LYS A 30 185.93 -162.64 -15.17
N GLY A 31 185.71 -161.38 -14.80
CA GLY A 31 186.74 -160.37 -14.57
C GLY A 31 186.40 -159.48 -13.39
N GLU A 32 186.87 -159.83 -12.20
CA GLU A 32 186.80 -158.96 -11.03
C GLU A 32 187.84 -157.84 -11.14
N VAL A 33 187.38 -156.69 -11.64
CA VAL A 33 188.07 -155.39 -11.55
C VAL A 33 187.12 -154.39 -10.91
N SER A 34 187.61 -153.63 -9.95
CA SER A 34 186.88 -152.60 -9.21
C SER A 34 187.10 -151.21 -9.79
N TYR A 35 186.20 -150.26 -9.50
CA TYR A 35 186.39 -148.88 -9.97
C TYR A 35 187.66 -148.22 -9.40
N ASP A 36 188.08 -148.56 -8.19
CA ASP A 36 189.31 -147.99 -7.60
C ASP A 36 190.59 -148.48 -8.29
N GLU A 37 190.57 -149.65 -8.94
CA GLU A 37 191.67 -150.11 -9.79
C GLU A 37 191.69 -149.37 -11.13
N VAL A 38 190.53 -149.17 -11.75
CA VAL A 38 190.39 -148.33 -12.96
C VAL A 38 190.84 -146.90 -12.69
N LYS A 39 190.42 -146.33 -11.55
CA LYS A 39 190.77 -144.98 -11.09
C LYS A 39 192.26 -144.85 -10.79
N LYS A 40 192.90 -145.85 -10.19
CA LYS A 40 194.37 -145.89 -10.06
C LYS A 40 195.09 -145.99 -11.41
N ALA A 41 194.50 -146.69 -12.39
CA ALA A 41 195.07 -146.84 -13.72
C ALA A 41 194.93 -145.59 -14.61
N THR A 42 193.95 -144.72 -14.36
CA THR A 42 193.77 -143.42 -15.08
C THR A 42 194.33 -142.22 -14.32
N ALA A 43 194.54 -142.30 -13.00
CA ALA A 43 195.07 -141.22 -12.18
C ALA A 43 196.37 -140.62 -12.74
N GLY A 44 196.41 -139.29 -12.88
CA GLY A 44 197.57 -138.55 -13.36
C GLY A 44 197.80 -138.57 -14.88
N LYS A 45 197.01 -139.32 -15.66
CA LYS A 45 197.17 -139.44 -17.13
C LYS A 45 196.45 -138.36 -17.96
N GLY A 46 195.95 -137.30 -17.31
CA GLY A 46 195.23 -136.20 -17.94
C GLY A 46 193.71 -136.40 -17.99
N ASP A 47 193.06 -135.68 -18.89
CA ASP A 47 191.62 -135.73 -19.13
C ASP A 47 191.19 -137.15 -19.56
N LEU A 48 190.15 -137.69 -18.92
CA LEU A 48 189.56 -138.99 -19.29
C LEU A 48 189.12 -139.04 -20.76
N ALA A 49 188.79 -137.91 -21.36
CA ALA A 49 188.43 -137.79 -22.77
C ALA A 49 189.59 -138.00 -23.77
N THR A 50 190.86 -138.00 -23.32
CA THR A 50 192.05 -138.23 -24.18
C THR A 50 192.77 -139.55 -23.90
N LEU A 51 192.35 -140.28 -22.86
CA LEU A 51 192.83 -141.63 -22.56
C LEU A 51 192.31 -142.65 -23.60
N GLY A 52 193.23 -143.14 -24.44
CA GLY A 52 193.03 -144.30 -25.30
C GLY A 52 193.00 -145.62 -24.53
N ALA A 53 193.44 -146.72 -25.15
CA ALA A 53 193.54 -148.01 -24.46
C ALA A 53 194.56 -147.93 -23.29
N PHE A 54 194.19 -148.42 -22.11
CA PHE A 54 195.04 -148.37 -20.90
C PHE A 54 194.96 -149.68 -20.09
N GLU A 55 196.07 -150.12 -19.50
CA GLU A 55 196.10 -151.38 -18.75
C GLU A 55 195.57 -151.25 -17.31
N VAL A 56 194.82 -152.27 -16.88
CA VAL A 56 194.33 -152.47 -15.50
C VAL A 56 194.66 -153.90 -15.06
N GLY A 57 195.86 -154.09 -14.51
CA GLY A 57 196.34 -155.39 -13.99
C GLY A 57 196.64 -156.43 -15.09
N LYS A 58 195.61 -157.13 -15.58
CA LYS A 58 195.69 -158.11 -16.68
C LYS A 58 194.59 -157.89 -17.73
N MET A 59 193.93 -156.74 -17.69
CA MET A 59 192.82 -156.36 -18.56
C MET A 59 193.07 -154.98 -19.17
N VAL A 60 192.40 -154.68 -20.28
CA VAL A 60 192.54 -153.42 -21.01
C VAL A 60 191.26 -152.60 -20.85
N GLY A 61 191.42 -151.35 -20.44
CA GLY A 61 190.38 -150.34 -20.42
C GLY A 61 190.35 -149.51 -21.70
N THR A 62 189.16 -149.05 -22.09
CA THR A 62 188.92 -148.21 -23.27
C THR A 62 187.85 -147.17 -22.93
N VAL A 63 188.08 -145.89 -23.22
CA VAL A 63 187.14 -144.81 -22.86
C VAL A 63 186.22 -144.45 -24.03
N VAL A 64 184.92 -144.48 -23.79
CA VAL A 64 183.88 -144.00 -24.73
C VAL A 64 183.40 -142.61 -24.29
N ARG A 65 183.68 -141.60 -25.10
CA ARG A 65 183.37 -140.19 -24.80
C ARG A 65 181.95 -139.80 -25.24
N GLY A 66 181.13 -139.34 -24.29
CA GLY A 66 179.90 -138.57 -24.51
C GLY A 66 180.08 -137.06 -24.30
N LYS A 67 178.98 -136.30 -24.24
CA LYS A 67 179.00 -134.82 -24.20
C LYS A 67 179.06 -134.28 -22.78
N ARG A 68 178.29 -134.87 -21.85
CA ARG A 68 178.29 -134.58 -20.41
C ARG A 68 178.70 -135.77 -19.54
N MET A 69 178.65 -136.99 -20.06
CA MET A 69 179.11 -138.20 -19.37
C MET A 69 180.08 -139.01 -20.25
N HIS A 70 180.94 -139.81 -19.64
CA HIS A 70 181.89 -140.71 -20.33
C HIS A 70 181.75 -142.14 -19.79
N MET A 71 182.15 -143.16 -20.54
CA MET A 71 182.00 -144.56 -20.13
C MET A 71 183.27 -145.36 -20.36
N LEU A 72 183.89 -145.85 -19.27
CA LEU A 72 185.09 -146.68 -19.32
C LEU A 72 184.70 -148.16 -19.42
N LEU A 73 185.01 -148.81 -20.54
CA LEU A 73 184.80 -150.24 -20.77
C LEU A 73 186.09 -151.01 -20.40
N ILE A 74 185.96 -152.14 -19.72
CA ILE A 74 187.07 -153.02 -19.32
C ILE A 74 186.90 -154.40 -19.97
N GLY A 75 187.89 -154.85 -20.73
CA GLY A 75 187.89 -156.13 -21.45
C GLY A 75 189.21 -156.90 -21.35
N LYS A 76 189.25 -158.13 -21.87
CA LYS A 76 190.50 -158.92 -21.90
C LYS A 76 191.49 -158.41 -22.95
N ASP A 77 190.95 -157.93 -24.05
CA ASP A 77 191.63 -157.26 -25.16
C ASP A 77 191.03 -155.84 -25.31
N VAL A 78 191.58 -155.04 -26.22
CA VAL A 78 190.96 -153.78 -26.66
C VAL A 78 189.53 -154.04 -27.13
N VAL A 79 188.60 -153.15 -26.75
CA VAL A 79 187.18 -153.25 -27.09
C VAL A 79 186.97 -152.94 -28.57
N GLU A 80 186.09 -153.70 -29.23
CA GLU A 80 185.83 -153.58 -30.68
C GLU A 80 184.95 -152.36 -31.00
N ASP A 81 185.14 -151.74 -32.17
CA ASP A 81 184.50 -150.46 -32.52
C ASP A 81 182.96 -150.50 -32.53
N GLU A 82 182.35 -151.68 -32.74
CA GLU A 82 180.90 -151.88 -32.65
C GLU A 82 180.37 -151.63 -31.23
N ASP A 83 181.04 -152.22 -30.21
CA ASP A 83 180.72 -152.03 -28.79
C ASP A 83 180.91 -150.55 -28.36
N VAL A 84 181.92 -149.87 -28.93
CA VAL A 84 182.17 -148.43 -28.70
C VAL A 84 181.11 -147.55 -29.38
N GLY A 85 180.66 -147.92 -30.58
CA GLY A 85 179.62 -147.23 -31.33
C GLY A 85 178.28 -147.21 -30.58
N PHE A 86 177.84 -148.38 -30.10
CA PHE A 86 176.59 -148.49 -29.34
C PHE A 86 176.57 -147.59 -28.09
N VAL A 87 177.67 -147.57 -27.32
CA VAL A 87 177.74 -146.79 -26.07
C VAL A 87 177.67 -145.28 -26.32
N LYS A 88 178.16 -144.77 -27.45
CA LYS A 88 177.96 -143.36 -27.86
C LYS A 88 176.49 -143.03 -28.13
N GLU A 89 175.77 -143.90 -28.82
CA GLU A 89 174.36 -143.68 -29.13
C GLU A 89 173.50 -143.67 -27.85
N MET A 90 173.77 -144.62 -26.94
CA MET A 90 173.15 -144.67 -25.61
C MET A 90 173.39 -143.39 -24.80
N LEU A 91 174.63 -142.88 -24.78
CA LEU A 91 174.98 -141.63 -24.08
C LEU A 91 174.18 -140.44 -24.63
N SER A 92 174.06 -140.31 -25.95
CA SER A 92 173.30 -139.24 -26.61
C SER A 92 171.81 -139.26 -26.24
N SER A 93 171.19 -140.45 -26.20
CA SER A 93 169.78 -140.63 -25.85
C SER A 93 169.47 -140.21 -24.40
N VAL A 94 170.33 -140.58 -23.44
CA VAL A 94 170.13 -140.24 -22.02
C VAL A 94 170.28 -138.75 -21.77
N GLU A 95 171.25 -138.09 -22.41
CA GLU A 95 171.49 -136.66 -22.21
C GLU A 95 170.32 -135.78 -22.68
N ALA A 96 169.60 -136.17 -23.75
CA ALA A 96 168.42 -135.46 -24.23
C ALA A 96 167.19 -135.60 -23.31
N SER A 97 167.03 -136.76 -22.66
CA SER A 97 165.91 -137.01 -21.75
C SER A 97 165.93 -136.15 -20.48
N PHE A 98 167.08 -135.57 -20.12
CA PHE A 98 167.25 -134.85 -18.86
C PHE A 98 166.85 -133.36 -18.96
N GLU A 99 167.04 -132.75 -20.14
CA GLU A 99 166.72 -131.33 -20.38
C GLU A 99 165.22 -131.05 -20.32
N ALA A 100 164.41 -131.85 -21.02
CA ALA A 100 162.95 -131.68 -21.08
C ALA A 100 162.27 -131.77 -19.69
N SER A 101 162.87 -132.48 -18.74
CA SER A 101 162.36 -132.62 -17.35
C SER A 101 162.65 -131.38 -16.48
N LEU A 102 163.66 -130.57 -16.86
CA LEU A 102 164.08 -129.40 -16.10
C LEU A 102 163.25 -128.16 -16.46
N GLU A 103 163.01 -127.92 -17.75
CA GLU A 103 162.21 -126.77 -18.22
C GLU A 103 160.76 -126.83 -17.70
N SER A 104 160.14 -128.01 -17.77
CA SER A 104 158.77 -128.25 -17.29
C SER A 104 158.54 -127.82 -15.84
N ARG A 105 159.51 -128.07 -14.95
CA ARG A 105 159.40 -127.71 -13.52
C ARG A 105 159.58 -126.21 -13.26
N LEU A 106 160.33 -125.52 -14.13
CA LEU A 106 160.61 -124.09 -13.99
C LEU A 106 159.45 -123.20 -14.47
N ALA A 107 158.63 -123.70 -15.41
CA ALA A 107 157.41 -123.04 -15.85
C ALA A 107 156.32 -123.03 -14.75
N ALA A 108 155.94 -124.21 -14.25
CA ALA A 108 154.85 -124.36 -13.28
C ALA A 108 155.07 -123.59 -11.95
N ALA A 109 156.33 -123.42 -11.54
CA ALA A 109 156.69 -122.67 -10.34
C ALA A 109 156.47 -121.15 -10.47
N LYS A 110 156.46 -120.59 -11.68
CA LYS A 110 156.19 -119.16 -11.92
C LYS A 110 154.70 -118.86 -11.97
N GLU A 111 153.95 -119.67 -12.71
CA GLU A 111 152.49 -119.52 -12.88
C GLU A 111 151.75 -119.55 -11.54
N ALA A 112 152.13 -120.46 -10.64
CA ALA A 112 151.60 -120.51 -9.28
C ALA A 112 151.94 -119.28 -8.41
N ALA A 113 153.07 -118.61 -8.68
CA ALA A 113 153.53 -117.46 -7.91
C ALA A 113 152.90 -116.13 -8.36
N GLU A 114 152.56 -115.99 -9.64
CA GLU A 114 151.80 -114.83 -10.13
C GLU A 114 150.33 -114.90 -9.68
N LYS A 115 149.70 -116.07 -9.83
CA LYS A 115 148.29 -116.25 -9.45
C LYS A 115 148.00 -115.98 -7.97
N ALA A 116 148.87 -116.45 -7.07
CA ALA A 116 148.79 -116.17 -5.64
C ALA A 116 148.97 -114.67 -5.29
N ARG A 117 149.48 -113.87 -6.21
CA ARG A 117 149.68 -112.42 -6.07
C ARG A 117 148.45 -111.65 -6.53
N GLU A 118 147.86 -112.05 -7.66
CA GLU A 118 146.58 -111.51 -8.16
C GLU A 118 145.45 -111.73 -7.15
N GLU A 119 145.34 -112.95 -6.60
CA GLU A 119 144.34 -113.29 -5.56
C GLU A 119 144.54 -112.43 -4.29
N GLN A 120 145.78 -112.04 -3.96
CA GLN A 120 146.07 -111.17 -2.80
C GLN A 120 145.75 -109.68 -3.07
N GLU A 121 145.83 -109.19 -4.29
CA GLU A 121 145.41 -107.82 -4.61
C GLU A 121 143.88 -107.71 -4.73
N GLN A 122 143.21 -108.68 -5.36
CA GLN A 122 141.74 -108.73 -5.41
C GLN A 122 141.13 -108.76 -4.01
N ALA A 123 141.72 -109.52 -3.07
CA ALA A 123 141.30 -109.53 -1.67
C ALA A 123 141.46 -108.17 -0.96
N LYS A 124 142.45 -107.35 -1.34
CA LYS A 124 142.64 -106.00 -0.78
C LYS A 124 141.65 -104.99 -1.36
N GLU A 125 141.35 -105.08 -2.66
CA GLU A 125 140.33 -104.22 -3.27
C GLU A 125 138.93 -104.52 -2.72
N ALA A 126 138.60 -105.80 -2.51
CA ALA A 126 137.35 -106.20 -1.86
C ALA A 126 137.19 -105.67 -0.41
N VAL A 127 138.29 -105.58 0.36
CA VAL A 127 138.26 -104.94 1.69
C VAL A 127 138.08 -103.42 1.55
N LYS A 128 138.76 -102.78 0.60
CA LYS A 128 138.65 -101.33 0.34
C LYS A 128 137.23 -100.91 -0.07
N THR A 129 136.55 -101.70 -0.90
CA THR A 129 135.15 -101.43 -1.27
C THR A 129 134.22 -101.62 -0.08
N MET A 130 134.38 -102.68 0.72
CA MET A 130 133.62 -102.90 1.95
C MET A 130 133.81 -101.79 3.01
N GLU A 131 134.99 -101.15 3.06
CA GLU A 131 135.23 -99.99 3.92
C GLU A 131 134.58 -98.71 3.37
N ALA A 132 134.55 -98.52 2.05
CA ALA A 132 133.84 -97.42 1.41
C ALA A 132 132.31 -97.54 1.55
N GLU A 133 131.75 -98.75 1.40
CA GLU A 133 130.33 -99.04 1.63
C GLU A 133 129.91 -98.78 3.07
N LYS A 134 130.76 -99.14 4.05
CA LYS A 134 130.53 -98.77 5.46
C LYS A 134 130.54 -97.27 5.70
N ALA A 135 131.42 -96.52 5.02
CA ALA A 135 131.41 -95.06 5.10
C ALA A 135 130.12 -94.48 4.49
N SER A 136 129.64 -95.00 3.35
CA SER A 136 128.36 -94.64 2.74
C SER A 136 127.19 -94.87 3.71
N HIS A 137 127.07 -96.06 4.30
CA HIS A 137 125.99 -96.38 5.23
C HIS A 137 126.03 -95.54 6.52
N VAL A 138 127.21 -95.14 7.01
CA VAL A 138 127.31 -94.20 8.14
C VAL A 138 126.81 -92.80 7.74
N GLN A 139 127.08 -92.36 6.51
CA GLN A 139 126.55 -91.09 6.00
C GLN A 139 125.03 -91.17 5.77
N GLU A 140 124.52 -92.25 5.18
CA GLU A 140 123.08 -92.50 4.99
C GLU A 140 122.33 -92.52 6.33
N ILE A 141 122.90 -93.08 7.40
CA ILE A 141 122.32 -93.04 8.75
C ILE A 141 122.25 -91.59 9.28
N ALA A 142 123.30 -90.79 9.09
CA ALA A 142 123.29 -89.39 9.49
C ALA A 142 122.29 -88.54 8.69
N GLU A 143 122.12 -88.82 7.40
CA GLU A 143 121.10 -88.20 6.55
C GLU A 143 119.68 -88.62 6.97
N LEU A 144 119.45 -89.88 7.31
CA LEU A 144 118.17 -90.38 7.85
C LEU A 144 117.81 -89.77 9.21
N ASP A 145 118.78 -89.55 10.11
CA ASP A 145 118.54 -88.89 11.38
C ASP A 145 118.31 -87.37 11.24
N ASN A 146 118.94 -86.72 10.25
CA ASN A 146 118.56 -85.36 9.84
C ASN A 146 117.12 -85.31 9.32
N LEU A 147 116.73 -86.21 8.41
CA LEU A 147 115.37 -86.28 7.87
C LEU A 147 114.32 -86.58 8.94
N ARG A 148 114.66 -87.38 9.97
CA ARG A 148 113.81 -87.53 11.17
C ARG A 148 113.67 -86.22 11.95
N GLY A 149 114.77 -85.50 12.16
CA GLY A 149 114.77 -84.19 12.82
C GLY A 149 114.00 -83.11 12.05
N GLU A 150 113.95 -83.18 10.72
CA GLU A 150 113.12 -82.33 9.87
C GLU A 150 111.64 -82.75 9.91
N LEU A 151 111.35 -84.06 9.88
CA LEU A 151 109.98 -84.58 9.95
C LEU A 151 109.33 -84.31 11.31
N ASP A 152 110.08 -84.38 12.42
CA ASP A 152 109.59 -84.02 13.75
C ASP A 152 109.51 -82.50 13.99
N LYS A 153 110.22 -81.67 13.21
CA LYS A 153 109.91 -80.22 13.12
C LYS A 153 108.61 -80.00 12.39
N LEU A 154 108.47 -80.51 11.16
CA LEU A 154 107.26 -80.35 10.33
C LEU A 154 106.00 -80.85 11.05
N ARG A 155 106.10 -81.87 11.91
CA ARG A 155 105.01 -82.27 12.82
C ARG A 155 104.64 -81.20 13.84
N LYS A 156 105.63 -80.64 14.56
CA LYS A 156 105.39 -79.54 15.52
C LYS A 156 104.84 -78.30 14.85
N ASP A 157 105.42 -77.93 13.70
CA ASP A 157 104.92 -76.85 12.87
C ASP A 157 103.44 -77.12 12.50
N THR A 158 103.10 -78.35 12.09
CA THR A 158 101.70 -78.73 11.79
C THR A 158 100.80 -78.66 13.04
N GLU A 159 101.27 -79.09 14.21
CA GLU A 159 100.53 -78.99 15.49
C GLU A 159 100.36 -77.54 15.99
N GLU A 160 101.29 -76.64 15.67
CA GLU A 160 101.22 -75.21 15.97
C GLU A 160 100.23 -74.53 15.02
N TRP A 161 100.34 -74.77 13.70
CA TRP A 161 99.39 -74.26 12.71
C TRP A 161 97.96 -74.79 12.91
N GLN A 162 97.78 -76.01 13.44
CA GLN A 162 96.47 -76.52 13.84
C GLN A 162 95.86 -75.75 15.01
N LYS A 163 96.67 -75.38 16.02
CA LYS A 163 96.20 -74.55 17.14
C LYS A 163 95.91 -73.12 16.72
N GLU A 164 96.76 -72.52 15.89
CA GLU A 164 96.48 -71.19 15.31
C GLU A 164 95.18 -71.19 14.49
N LEU A 165 94.87 -72.29 13.79
CA LEU A 165 93.60 -72.46 13.08
C LEU A 165 92.41 -72.62 14.04
N GLU A 166 92.52 -73.45 15.09
CA GLU A 166 91.47 -73.60 16.11
C GLU A 166 91.19 -72.28 16.86
N GLU A 167 92.23 -71.52 17.22
CA GLU A 167 92.10 -70.20 17.84
C GLU A 167 91.48 -69.17 16.87
N PHE A 168 91.83 -69.21 15.58
CA PHE A 168 91.23 -68.34 14.57
C PHE A 168 89.76 -68.70 14.26
N GLU A 169 89.41 -69.99 14.21
CA GLU A 169 88.02 -70.43 14.07
C GLU A 169 87.17 -70.02 15.29
N ALA A 170 87.75 -70.06 16.49
CA ALA A 170 87.13 -69.53 17.70
C ALA A 170 86.91 -68.01 17.63
N GLU A 171 87.92 -67.22 17.23
CA GLU A 171 87.77 -65.76 17.10
C GLU A 171 86.75 -65.38 16.01
N VAL A 172 86.75 -66.07 14.88
CA VAL A 172 85.75 -65.89 13.80
C VAL A 172 84.35 -66.25 14.30
N SER A 173 84.21 -67.28 15.12
CA SER A 173 82.92 -67.66 15.73
C SER A 173 82.43 -66.62 16.74
N GLU A 174 83.31 -66.10 17.60
CA GLU A 174 82.97 -65.03 18.54
C GLU A 174 82.55 -63.74 17.81
N ARG A 175 83.32 -63.32 16.79
CA ARG A 175 83.01 -62.16 15.96
C ARG A 175 81.67 -62.31 15.24
N HIS A 176 81.31 -63.50 14.75
CA HIS A 176 79.97 -63.77 14.20
C HIS A 176 78.87 -63.65 15.26
N GLY A 177 79.12 -64.10 16.50
CA GLY A 177 78.22 -63.87 17.64
C GLY A 177 77.97 -62.38 17.89
N GLN A 178 79.04 -61.60 18.07
CA GLN A 178 78.98 -60.15 18.28
C GLN A 178 78.30 -59.40 17.12
N ILE A 179 78.46 -59.86 15.87
CA ILE A 179 77.77 -59.33 14.70
C ILE A 179 76.27 -59.61 14.77
N ASN A 180 75.87 -60.85 15.09
CA ASN A 180 74.46 -61.23 15.20
C ASN A 180 73.74 -60.45 16.32
N GLU A 181 74.37 -60.29 17.49
CA GLU A 181 73.83 -59.45 18.58
C GLU A 181 73.63 -57.99 18.13
N ARG A 182 74.62 -57.41 17.43
CA ARG A 182 74.52 -56.05 16.88
C ARG A 182 73.40 -55.93 15.84
N VAL A 183 73.23 -56.92 14.97
CA VAL A 183 72.13 -56.94 13.98
C VAL A 183 70.78 -57.01 14.68
N THR A 184 70.63 -57.84 15.71
CA THR A 184 69.39 -57.92 16.52
C THR A 184 69.07 -56.58 17.20
N LEU A 185 70.04 -55.96 17.88
CA LEU A 185 69.85 -54.66 18.52
C LEU A 185 69.55 -53.52 17.53
N LEU A 186 70.10 -53.58 16.32
CA LEU A 186 69.76 -52.63 15.25
C LEU A 186 68.34 -52.83 14.73
N LEU A 187 67.88 -54.07 14.55
CA LEU A 187 66.51 -54.40 14.14
C LEU A 187 65.48 -53.99 15.21
N GLU A 188 65.76 -54.23 16.50
CA GLU A 188 64.90 -53.77 17.59
C GLU A 188 64.82 -52.24 17.64
N ARG A 189 65.96 -51.54 17.45
CA ARG A 189 66.00 -50.08 17.37
C ARG A 189 65.23 -49.56 16.17
N GLU A 190 65.33 -50.19 15.00
CA GLU A 190 64.57 -49.83 13.80
C GLU A 190 63.06 -50.05 14.01
N GLN A 191 62.64 -51.18 14.57
CA GLN A 191 61.23 -51.43 14.89
C GLN A 191 60.69 -50.38 15.88
N ASN A 192 61.46 -49.99 16.89
CA ASN A 192 61.05 -48.97 17.84
C ASN A 192 61.03 -47.55 17.23
N LEU A 193 61.94 -47.24 16.31
CA LEU A 193 61.88 -45.99 15.51
C LEU A 193 60.65 -45.97 14.60
N ASN A 194 60.32 -47.08 13.94
CA ASN A 194 59.14 -47.18 13.08
C ASN A 194 57.83 -47.09 13.88
N ARG A 195 57.74 -47.73 15.07
CA ARG A 195 56.61 -47.56 16.01
C ARG A 195 56.47 -46.09 16.47
N SER A 196 57.58 -45.46 16.84
CA SER A 196 57.61 -44.05 17.24
C SER A 196 57.17 -43.11 16.11
N ARG A 197 57.62 -43.38 14.88
CA ARG A 197 57.20 -42.67 13.68
C ARG A 197 55.69 -42.82 13.42
N GLN A 198 55.16 -44.03 13.46
CA GLN A 198 53.72 -44.29 13.28
C GLN A 198 52.87 -43.58 14.34
N ALA A 199 53.32 -43.59 15.60
CA ALA A 199 52.66 -42.84 16.68
C ALA A 199 52.70 -41.32 16.45
N PHE A 200 53.81 -40.78 15.93
CA PHE A 200 53.94 -39.36 15.61
C PHE A 200 53.09 -38.95 14.39
N GLU A 201 53.02 -39.79 13.36
CA GLU A 201 52.16 -39.59 12.19
C GLU A 201 50.68 -39.61 12.61
N ALA A 202 50.26 -40.62 13.39
CA ALA A 202 48.90 -40.69 13.96
C ALA A 202 48.55 -39.49 14.86
N ALA A 203 49.47 -39.05 15.74
CA ALA A 203 49.28 -37.86 16.57
C ALA A 203 49.20 -36.56 15.73
N THR A 204 49.95 -36.49 14.63
CA THR A 204 49.90 -35.37 13.68
C THR A 204 48.58 -35.33 12.92
N ASP A 205 48.04 -36.48 12.50
CA ASP A 205 46.74 -36.54 11.83
C ASP A 205 45.56 -36.34 12.79
N ALA A 206 45.65 -36.81 14.04
CA ALA A 206 44.70 -36.43 15.10
C ALA A 206 44.70 -34.91 15.35
N LYS A 207 45.88 -34.27 15.39
CA LYS A 207 46.00 -32.81 15.50
C LYS A 207 45.44 -32.09 14.27
N ARG A 208 45.67 -32.59 13.05
CA ARG A 208 45.07 -32.05 11.82
C ARG A 208 43.54 -32.18 11.85
N GLY A 209 43.00 -33.31 12.30
CA GLY A 209 41.57 -33.52 12.48
C GLY A 209 40.97 -32.51 13.46
N LEU A 210 41.57 -32.36 14.65
CA LEU A 210 41.12 -31.39 15.64
C LEU A 210 41.18 -29.93 15.11
N ILE A 211 42.19 -29.59 14.32
CA ILE A 211 42.27 -28.27 13.65
C ILE A 211 41.15 -28.08 12.63
N ARG A 212 40.81 -29.10 11.81
CA ARG A 212 39.66 -29.02 10.88
C ARG A 212 38.35 -28.86 11.63
N ASN A 213 38.09 -29.68 12.65
CA ASN A 213 36.87 -29.59 13.45
C ASN A 213 36.71 -28.22 14.13
N LEU A 214 37.82 -27.60 14.58
CA LEU A 214 37.82 -26.22 15.08
C LEU A 214 37.55 -25.20 13.97
N GLN A 215 38.14 -25.36 12.78
CA GLN A 215 37.90 -24.47 11.64
C GLN A 215 36.45 -24.56 11.14
N GLU A 216 35.89 -25.77 11.07
CA GLU A 216 34.50 -26.04 10.71
C GLU A 216 33.54 -25.47 11.77
N GLY A 217 33.79 -25.69 13.06
CA GLY A 217 32.99 -25.09 14.14
C GLY A 217 33.05 -23.56 14.17
N ILE A 218 34.24 -22.98 13.93
CA ILE A 218 34.38 -21.52 13.79
C ILE A 218 33.59 -21.03 12.57
N ALA A 219 33.73 -21.66 11.40
CA ALA A 219 33.02 -21.28 10.18
C ALA A 219 31.48 -21.39 10.34
N SER A 220 30.98 -22.43 11.00
CA SER A 220 29.57 -22.57 11.37
C SER A 220 29.11 -21.41 12.26
N SER A 221 29.84 -21.12 13.35
CA SER A 221 29.49 -20.02 14.25
C SER A 221 29.53 -18.66 13.55
N VAL A 222 30.50 -18.41 12.65
CA VAL A 222 30.57 -17.19 11.85
C VAL A 222 29.36 -17.09 10.92
N SER A 223 28.94 -18.17 10.27
CA SER A 223 27.73 -18.17 9.43
C SER A 223 26.44 -17.94 10.24
N GLU A 224 26.35 -18.47 11.46
CA GLU A 224 25.26 -18.18 12.41
C GLU A 224 25.26 -16.70 12.84
N TYR A 225 26.42 -16.11 13.12
CA TYR A 225 26.54 -14.69 13.43
C TYR A 225 26.25 -13.79 12.22
N GLU A 226 26.69 -14.14 11.01
CA GLU A 226 26.40 -13.39 9.78
C GLU A 226 24.91 -13.42 9.43
N THR A 227 24.27 -14.60 9.50
CA THR A 227 22.83 -14.74 9.25
C THR A 227 21.99 -14.10 10.36
N GLY A 228 22.43 -14.17 11.61
CA GLY A 228 21.85 -13.43 12.74
C GLY A 228 21.97 -11.91 12.60
N PHE A 229 23.14 -11.42 12.17
CA PHE A 229 23.38 -9.99 11.90
C PHE A 229 22.54 -9.50 10.72
N SER A 230 22.44 -10.28 9.65
CA SER A 230 21.59 -9.97 8.49
C SER A 230 20.11 -9.87 8.88
N LYS A 231 19.61 -10.77 9.75
CA LYS A 231 18.27 -10.69 10.34
C LYS A 231 18.09 -9.43 11.20
N LEU A 232 19.08 -9.07 12.03
CA LEU A 232 19.04 -7.84 12.84
C LEU A 232 19.07 -6.56 11.99
N VAL A 233 19.84 -6.54 10.90
CA VAL A 233 19.86 -5.43 9.93
C VAL A 233 18.51 -5.31 9.23
N GLN A 234 17.90 -6.43 8.82
CA GLN A 234 16.56 -6.44 8.23
C GLN A 234 15.51 -5.95 9.23
N GLN A 235 15.45 -6.52 10.45
CA GLN A 235 14.53 -6.07 11.50
C GLN A 235 14.67 -4.58 11.82
N LYS A 236 15.91 -4.05 11.85
CA LYS A 236 16.17 -2.61 12.05
C LYS A 236 15.66 -1.77 10.87
N ARG A 237 15.74 -2.29 9.65
CA ARG A 237 15.19 -1.65 8.44
C ARG A 237 13.66 -1.65 8.48
N ASP A 238 13.04 -2.81 8.70
CA ASP A 238 11.59 -2.98 8.78
C ASP A 238 10.99 -2.08 9.87
N LEU A 239 11.68 -1.97 11.02
CA LEU A 239 11.29 -1.07 12.12
C LEU A 239 11.41 0.41 11.73
N ALA A 240 12.44 0.81 10.97
CA ALA A 240 12.59 2.19 10.51
C ALA A 240 11.54 2.55 9.45
N GLU A 241 11.24 1.64 8.53
CA GLU A 241 10.16 1.81 7.53
C GLU A 241 8.78 1.86 8.21
N SER A 242 8.56 1.08 9.28
CA SER A 242 7.36 1.16 10.12
C SER A 242 7.26 2.47 10.91
N GLN A 243 8.38 2.97 11.46
CA GLN A 243 8.43 4.26 12.16
C GLN A 243 8.10 5.43 11.23
N GLU A 244 8.66 5.45 10.02
CA GLU A 244 8.38 6.52 9.05
C GLU A 244 6.94 6.42 8.50
N LYS A 245 6.39 5.21 8.36
CA LYS A 245 4.97 5.01 8.04
C LYS A 245 4.04 5.56 9.13
N HIS A 246 4.29 5.23 10.39
CA HIS A 246 3.51 5.78 11.51
C HIS A 246 3.68 7.29 11.68
N ARG A 247 4.84 7.83 11.28
CA ARG A 247 5.06 9.27 11.21
C ARG A 247 4.21 9.92 10.12
N SER A 248 4.20 9.38 8.90
CA SER A 248 3.39 9.95 7.81
C SER A 248 1.88 9.81 8.06
N GLU A 249 1.45 8.72 8.71
CA GLU A 249 0.08 8.57 9.24
C GLU A 249 -0.24 9.62 10.31
N LEU A 250 0.67 9.88 11.25
CA LEU A 250 0.47 10.91 12.28
C LEU A 250 0.44 12.32 11.67
N GLU A 251 1.25 12.59 10.67
CA GLU A 251 1.26 13.86 9.93
C GLU A 251 -0.01 14.03 9.08
N SER A 252 -0.57 12.96 8.48
CA SER A 252 -1.87 13.02 7.79
C SER A 252 -3.04 13.20 8.76
N TYR A 253 -3.07 12.49 9.90
CA TYR A 253 -4.09 12.72 10.93
C TYR A 253 -4.04 14.14 11.50
N GLN A 254 -2.86 14.79 11.55
CA GLN A 254 -2.75 16.19 11.95
C GLN A 254 -3.31 17.15 10.88
N THR A 255 -3.06 16.92 9.60
CA THR A 255 -3.63 17.79 8.54
C THR A 255 -5.14 17.57 8.38
N GLU A 256 -5.62 16.34 8.45
CA GLU A 256 -7.06 16.01 8.49
C GLU A 256 -7.75 16.66 9.69
N ARG A 257 -7.16 16.57 10.90
CA ARG A 257 -7.70 17.23 12.09
C ARG A 257 -7.80 18.75 11.90
N VAL A 258 -6.78 19.40 11.35
CA VAL A 258 -6.79 20.86 11.12
C VAL A 258 -7.82 21.25 10.05
N ALA A 259 -8.00 20.43 9.00
CA ALA A 259 -9.07 20.62 8.04
C ALA A 259 -10.46 20.48 8.68
N TRP A 260 -10.66 19.48 9.54
CA TRP A 260 -11.93 19.25 10.23
C TRP A 260 -12.24 20.32 11.29
N GLU A 261 -11.22 20.81 12.02
CA GLU A 261 -11.37 21.96 12.92
C GLU A 261 -11.79 23.24 12.15
N LYS A 262 -11.31 23.42 10.92
CA LYS A 262 -11.73 24.50 10.03
C LYS A 262 -13.17 24.33 9.51
N GLU A 263 -13.56 23.13 9.09
CA GLU A 263 -14.96 22.83 8.71
C GLU A 263 -15.94 23.03 9.87
N VAL A 264 -15.53 22.65 11.09
CA VAL A 264 -16.29 22.88 12.33
C VAL A 264 -16.44 24.38 12.64
N GLU A 265 -15.44 25.22 12.35
CA GLU A 265 -15.57 26.67 12.53
C GLU A 265 -16.41 27.33 11.42
N GLU A 266 -16.26 26.90 10.16
CA GLU A 266 -17.08 27.38 9.04
C GLU A 266 -18.57 27.02 9.22
N THR A 267 -18.86 25.82 9.75
CA THR A 267 -20.24 25.42 10.07
C THR A 267 -20.81 26.17 11.27
N LYS A 268 -20.02 26.52 12.30
CA LYS A 268 -20.45 27.46 13.36
C LYS A 268 -20.77 28.85 12.79
N VAL A 269 -19.92 29.40 11.92
CA VAL A 269 -20.16 30.71 11.28
C VAL A 269 -21.43 30.67 10.43
N ARG A 270 -21.67 29.58 9.70
CA ARG A 270 -22.90 29.36 8.93
C ARG A 270 -24.15 29.26 9.82
N LEU A 271 -24.09 28.50 10.93
CA LEU A 271 -25.15 28.45 11.94
C LEU A 271 -25.44 29.83 12.53
N ALA A 272 -24.40 30.59 12.90
CA ALA A 272 -24.52 31.95 13.40
C ALA A 272 -25.03 32.96 12.36
N SER A 273 -24.98 32.64 11.05
CA SER A 273 -25.70 33.40 10.02
C SER A 273 -27.17 33.02 10.00
N LEU A 274 -27.49 31.72 9.91
CA LEU A 274 -28.86 31.23 9.88
C LEU A 274 -29.68 31.66 11.11
N ASP A 275 -29.05 31.79 12.28
CA ASP A 275 -29.66 32.34 13.50
C ASP A 275 -29.94 33.86 13.45
N ARG A 276 -29.23 34.62 12.60
CA ARG A 276 -29.58 36.03 12.29
C ARG A 276 -30.67 36.08 11.23
N ASP A 277 -30.51 35.31 10.16
CA ASP A 277 -31.45 35.24 9.04
C ASP A 277 -32.85 34.83 9.54
N ARG A 278 -32.91 33.86 10.47
CA ARG A 278 -34.13 33.48 11.19
C ARG A 278 -34.72 34.61 12.02
N LYS A 279 -33.91 35.33 12.83
CA LYS A 279 -34.39 36.46 13.64
C LYS A 279 -34.90 37.61 12.78
N GLN A 280 -34.31 37.81 11.61
CA GLN A 280 -34.81 38.76 10.62
C GLN A 280 -36.17 38.32 10.08
N LEU A 281 -36.31 37.06 9.67
CA LEU A 281 -37.61 36.51 9.22
C LEU A 281 -38.70 36.53 10.31
N ASP A 282 -38.35 36.27 11.57
CA ASP A 282 -39.28 36.39 12.70
C ASP A 282 -39.72 37.87 12.90
N SER A 283 -38.79 38.83 12.77
CA SER A 283 -39.08 40.28 12.79
C SER A 283 -39.92 40.76 11.59
N ASP A 284 -39.59 40.32 10.38
CA ASP A 284 -40.31 40.68 9.16
C ASP A 284 -41.73 40.10 9.19
N ARG A 285 -41.89 38.92 9.79
CA ARG A 285 -43.20 38.34 10.08
C ARG A 285 -44.00 39.17 11.10
N GLU A 286 -43.40 39.62 12.20
CA GLU A 286 -44.09 40.50 13.17
C GLU A 286 -44.57 41.80 12.50
N GLN A 287 -43.78 42.36 11.58
CA GLN A 287 -44.16 43.52 10.77
C GLN A 287 -45.31 43.22 9.79
N LEU A 288 -45.28 42.07 9.10
CA LEU A 288 -46.37 41.63 8.22
C LEU A 288 -47.67 41.38 8.99
N GLU A 289 -47.61 40.72 10.14
CA GLU A 289 -48.78 40.54 11.00
C GLU A 289 -49.31 41.87 11.56
N SER A 290 -48.47 42.91 11.65
CA SER A 290 -48.90 44.27 12.01
C SER A 290 -49.55 45.01 10.84
N THR A 291 -49.01 44.90 9.61
CA THR A 291 -49.61 45.56 8.45
C THR A 291 -50.92 44.89 8.00
N ASP A 292 -51.10 43.59 8.22
CA ASP A 292 -52.40 42.91 8.07
C ASP A 292 -53.46 43.47 9.04
N ARG A 293 -53.09 43.67 10.31
CA ARG A 293 -53.97 44.32 11.32
C ARG A 293 -54.35 45.74 10.92
N ASP A 294 -53.38 46.55 10.48
CA ASP A 294 -53.62 47.92 10.01
C ASP A 294 -54.51 47.98 8.75
N LEU A 295 -54.31 47.05 7.81
CA LEU A 295 -55.14 46.92 6.60
C LEU A 295 -56.58 46.53 6.97
N LYS A 296 -56.75 45.61 7.93
CA LYS A 296 -58.06 45.17 8.40
C LYS A 296 -58.82 46.28 9.12
N GLU A 297 -58.15 47.03 10.01
CA GLU A 297 -58.74 48.24 10.61
C GLU A 297 -59.14 49.28 9.55
N ARG A 298 -58.33 49.46 8.49
CA ARG A 298 -58.68 50.36 7.38
C ARG A 298 -59.88 49.85 6.59
N GLN A 299 -60.00 48.54 6.36
CA GLN A 299 -61.18 47.95 5.73
C GLN A 299 -62.43 48.16 6.59
N ASP A 300 -62.39 47.84 7.88
CA ASP A 300 -63.52 47.99 8.79
C ASP A 300 -64.00 49.46 8.86
N ARG A 301 -63.05 50.41 8.90
CA ARG A 301 -63.34 51.86 8.85
C ARG A 301 -63.94 52.31 7.50
N LEU A 302 -63.50 51.73 6.38
CA LEU A 302 -64.07 52.01 5.05
C LEU A 302 -65.48 51.43 4.91
N GLU A 303 -65.73 50.23 5.42
CA GLU A 303 -67.08 49.65 5.44
C GLU A 303 -68.03 50.43 6.35
N ALA A 304 -67.57 50.88 7.53
CA ALA A 304 -68.35 51.76 8.40
C ALA A 304 -68.71 53.07 7.68
N ARG A 305 -67.71 53.77 7.12
CA ARG A 305 -67.93 55.01 6.37
C ARG A 305 -68.82 54.82 5.14
N LYS A 306 -68.80 53.64 4.51
CA LYS A 306 -69.76 53.30 3.44
C LYS A 306 -71.18 53.19 3.99
N ARG A 307 -71.41 52.46 5.09
CA ARG A 307 -72.74 52.35 5.73
C ARG A 307 -73.29 53.71 6.13
N ASP A 308 -72.43 54.60 6.64
CA ASP A 308 -72.79 55.99 6.95
C ASP A 308 -73.21 56.76 5.68
N LEU A 309 -72.45 56.63 4.58
CA LEU A 309 -72.77 57.27 3.30
C LEU A 309 -74.09 56.74 2.70
N ASP A 310 -74.27 55.41 2.64
CA ASP A 310 -75.50 54.76 2.20
C ASP A 310 -76.72 55.25 3.03
N GLY A 311 -76.51 55.45 4.34
CA GLY A 311 -77.49 56.06 5.25
C GLY A 311 -77.80 57.53 4.95
N THR A 312 -76.77 58.36 4.72
CA THR A 312 -76.97 59.78 4.35
C THR A 312 -77.64 59.95 2.98
N MET A 313 -77.33 59.09 2.01
CA MET A 313 -78.04 59.07 0.72
C MET A 313 -79.52 58.71 0.90
N SER A 314 -79.81 57.70 1.71
CA SER A 314 -81.20 57.30 2.02
C SER A 314 -81.97 58.43 2.72
N ALA A 315 -81.32 59.20 3.60
CA ALA A 315 -81.90 60.37 4.25
C ALA A 315 -82.18 61.51 3.25
N LEU A 316 -81.19 61.87 2.42
CA LEU A 316 -81.33 62.91 1.40
C LEU A 316 -82.37 62.57 0.33
N GLU A 317 -82.52 61.30 -0.03
CA GLU A 317 -83.55 60.84 -0.96
C GLU A 317 -84.96 60.90 -0.32
N SER A 318 -85.07 60.63 0.99
CA SER A 318 -86.30 60.86 1.76
C SER A 318 -86.63 62.35 1.91
N GLU A 319 -85.66 63.21 2.18
CA GLU A 319 -85.84 64.67 2.25
C GLU A 319 -86.27 65.23 0.90
N ARG A 320 -85.63 64.78 -0.19
CA ARG A 320 -86.03 65.13 -1.55
C ARG A 320 -87.46 64.69 -1.87
N SER A 321 -87.85 63.46 -1.49
CA SER A 321 -89.22 63.00 -1.70
C SER A 321 -90.24 63.78 -0.88
N ALA A 322 -89.89 64.23 0.33
CA ALA A 322 -90.73 65.11 1.14
C ALA A 322 -90.88 66.48 0.47
N PHE A 323 -89.77 67.09 0.05
CA PHE A 323 -89.76 68.41 -0.60
C PHE A 323 -90.47 68.41 -1.97
N GLU A 324 -90.36 67.32 -2.75
CA GLU A 324 -91.15 67.15 -3.99
C GLU A 324 -92.65 67.05 -3.71
N SER A 325 -93.06 66.43 -2.59
CA SER A 325 -94.47 66.42 -2.16
C SER A 325 -94.96 67.78 -1.66
N GLU A 326 -94.14 68.49 -0.86
CA GLU A 326 -94.45 69.83 -0.34
C GLU A 326 -94.60 70.85 -1.48
N ARG A 327 -93.72 70.78 -2.48
CA ARG A 327 -93.79 71.62 -3.68
C ARG A 327 -95.06 71.36 -4.49
N GLU A 328 -95.54 70.12 -4.57
CA GLU A 328 -96.79 69.82 -5.28
C GLU A 328 -98.02 70.23 -4.45
N THR A 329 -98.01 70.10 -3.12
CA THR A 329 -99.08 70.66 -2.28
C THR A 329 -99.15 72.18 -2.41
N LEU A 330 -98.02 72.90 -2.29
CA LEU A 330 -97.94 74.35 -2.47
C LEU A 330 -98.40 74.78 -3.87
N ARG A 331 -98.14 73.96 -4.90
CA ARG A 331 -98.67 74.19 -6.25
C ARG A 331 -100.19 74.08 -6.30
N THR A 332 -100.77 73.04 -5.70
CA THR A 332 -102.24 72.89 -5.66
C THR A 332 -102.93 73.97 -4.82
N GLU A 333 -102.28 74.44 -3.76
CA GLU A 333 -102.75 75.60 -2.99
C GLU A 333 -102.69 76.88 -3.82
N LEU A 334 -101.60 77.12 -4.56
CA LEU A 334 -101.47 78.26 -5.46
C LEU A 334 -102.52 78.23 -6.57
N ASP A 335 -102.72 77.09 -7.25
CA ASP A 335 -103.76 76.91 -8.28
C ASP A 335 -105.18 77.11 -7.71
N SER A 336 -105.40 76.82 -6.43
CA SER A 336 -106.66 77.08 -5.72
C SER A 336 -106.85 78.57 -5.38
N VAL A 337 -105.79 79.23 -4.90
CA VAL A 337 -105.79 80.68 -4.62
C VAL A 337 -106.01 81.47 -5.91
N ASP A 338 -105.38 81.06 -7.01
CA ASP A 338 -105.56 81.67 -8.34
C ASP A 338 -107.01 81.56 -8.83
N GLN A 339 -107.68 80.44 -8.55
CA GLN A 339 -109.12 80.26 -8.81
C GLN A 339 -110.01 81.08 -7.88
N GLU A 340 -109.64 81.28 -6.62
CA GLU A 340 -110.35 82.20 -5.72
C GLU A 340 -110.18 83.66 -6.14
N LEU A 341 -108.97 84.07 -6.55
CA LEU A 341 -108.70 85.42 -7.02
C LEU A 341 -109.50 85.72 -8.30
N LYS A 342 -109.50 84.81 -9.28
CA LYS A 342 -110.34 84.95 -10.50
C LYS A 342 -111.83 85.07 -10.15
N LYS A 343 -112.36 84.23 -9.24
CA LYS A 343 -113.75 84.36 -8.76
C LYS A 343 -114.01 85.70 -8.04
N ARG A 344 -113.03 86.26 -7.31
CA ARG A 344 -113.17 87.58 -6.69
C ARG A 344 -113.13 88.69 -7.72
N GLU A 345 -112.26 88.59 -8.73
CA GLU A 345 -112.17 89.52 -9.86
C GLU A 345 -113.47 89.52 -10.68
N ASP A 346 -114.00 88.36 -11.07
CA ASP A 346 -115.30 88.21 -11.73
C ASP A 346 -116.44 88.87 -10.91
N ASN A 347 -116.47 88.63 -9.60
CA ASN A 347 -117.47 89.23 -8.69
C ASN A 347 -117.30 90.76 -8.55
N ILE A 348 -116.07 91.26 -8.53
CA ILE A 348 -115.77 92.70 -8.51
C ILE A 348 -116.27 93.32 -9.81
N VAL A 349 -115.90 92.78 -10.98
CA VAL A 349 -116.35 93.24 -12.30
C VAL A 349 -117.87 93.20 -12.42
N ALA A 350 -118.53 92.17 -11.89
CA ALA A 350 -120.00 92.13 -11.82
C ALA A 350 -120.56 93.27 -10.97
N SER A 351 -120.00 93.51 -9.79
CA SER A 351 -120.45 94.59 -8.88
C SER A 351 -120.16 96.00 -9.43
N GLU A 352 -119.06 96.20 -10.16
CA GLU A 352 -118.74 97.45 -10.84
C GLU A 352 -119.72 97.73 -11.99
N ASN A 353 -120.11 96.70 -12.74
CA ASN A 353 -121.16 96.83 -13.75
C ASN A 353 -122.53 97.14 -13.13
N GLU A 354 -122.90 96.51 -12.01
CA GLU A 354 -124.11 96.88 -11.26
C GLU A 354 -124.08 98.33 -10.76
N LEU A 355 -122.95 98.79 -10.20
CA LEU A 355 -122.77 100.17 -9.74
C LEU A 355 -122.81 101.16 -10.90
N LYS A 356 -122.27 100.80 -12.06
CA LYS A 356 -122.36 101.58 -13.29
C LYS A 356 -123.80 101.70 -13.78
N VAL A 357 -124.56 100.61 -13.84
CA VAL A 357 -125.99 100.63 -14.20
C VAL A 357 -126.78 101.50 -13.22
N LYS A 358 -126.61 101.30 -11.90
CA LYS A 358 -127.27 102.13 -10.87
C LYS A 358 -126.90 103.62 -10.98
N LYS A 359 -125.67 103.95 -11.39
CA LYS A 359 -125.23 105.32 -11.66
C LYS A 359 -125.90 105.89 -12.92
N GLU A 360 -126.01 105.11 -14.00
CA GLU A 360 -126.71 105.52 -15.22
C GLU A 360 -128.22 105.71 -14.97
N GLU A 361 -128.85 104.83 -14.18
CA GLU A 361 -130.23 104.98 -13.68
C GLU A 361 -130.40 106.24 -12.82
N MET A 362 -129.48 106.52 -11.89
CA MET A 362 -129.49 107.76 -11.09
C MET A 362 -129.30 109.01 -11.95
N GLN A 363 -128.47 108.98 -12.99
CA GLN A 363 -128.30 110.09 -13.91
C GLN A 363 -129.56 110.31 -14.78
N ALA A 364 -130.25 109.25 -15.20
CA ALA A 364 -131.54 109.35 -15.87
C ALA A 364 -132.65 109.91 -14.95
N ALA A 365 -132.67 109.51 -13.67
CA ALA A 365 -133.59 110.06 -12.68
C ALA A 365 -133.31 111.56 -12.40
N LEU A 366 -132.04 111.97 -12.40
CA LEU A 366 -131.64 113.38 -12.26
C LEU A 366 -132.07 114.21 -13.47
N THR A 367 -131.86 113.76 -14.71
CA THR A 367 -132.28 114.52 -15.90
C THR A 367 -133.79 114.60 -16.04
N GLU A 368 -134.54 113.58 -15.59
CA GLU A 368 -136.00 113.66 -15.48
C GLU A 368 -136.47 114.63 -14.38
N LEU A 369 -135.78 114.70 -13.24
CA LEU A 369 -136.03 115.72 -12.22
C LEU A 369 -135.72 117.14 -12.71
N GLU A 370 -134.63 117.34 -13.46
CA GLU A 370 -134.33 118.62 -14.11
C GLU A 370 -135.39 119.00 -15.15
N ARG A 371 -135.91 118.04 -15.91
CA ARG A 371 -137.01 118.23 -16.86
C ARG A 371 -138.30 118.66 -16.15
N GLN A 372 -138.66 117.98 -15.06
CA GLN A 372 -139.82 118.33 -14.23
C GLN A 372 -139.63 119.69 -13.54
N GLY A 373 -138.41 120.03 -13.11
CA GLY A 373 -138.06 121.34 -12.57
C GLY A 373 -138.32 122.47 -13.57
N LYS A 374 -137.84 122.33 -14.81
CA LYS A 374 -138.12 123.27 -15.91
C LYS A 374 -139.61 123.36 -16.24
N GLU A 375 -140.32 122.23 -16.27
CA GLU A 375 -141.78 122.21 -16.46
C GLU A 375 -142.57 122.88 -15.33
N LEU A 376 -142.00 123.06 -14.14
CA LEU A 376 -142.59 123.82 -13.04
C LEU A 376 -142.18 125.30 -13.09
N GLU A 377 -140.94 125.59 -13.48
CA GLU A 377 -140.42 126.94 -13.70
C GLU A 377 -141.16 127.65 -14.85
N ASP A 378 -141.36 126.99 -15.99
CA ASP A 378 -142.16 127.51 -17.11
C ASP A 378 -143.62 127.79 -16.71
N LYS A 379 -144.21 126.94 -15.86
CA LYS A 379 -145.56 127.16 -15.32
C LYS A 379 -145.58 128.34 -14.35
N ALA A 380 -144.59 128.49 -13.49
CA ALA A 380 -144.46 129.63 -12.58
C ALA A 380 -144.25 130.94 -13.35
N ASN A 381 -143.43 130.93 -14.41
CA ASN A 381 -143.23 132.06 -15.31
C ASN A 381 -144.53 132.42 -16.06
N GLY A 382 -145.27 131.44 -16.57
CA GLY A 382 -146.58 131.65 -17.17
C GLY A 382 -147.60 132.28 -16.21
N ILE A 383 -147.64 131.80 -14.95
CA ILE A 383 -148.48 132.39 -13.89
C ILE A 383 -148.04 133.84 -13.60
N SER A 384 -146.75 134.11 -13.48
CA SER A 384 -146.19 135.46 -13.28
C SER A 384 -146.62 136.44 -14.38
N VAL A 385 -146.57 136.02 -15.65
CA VAL A 385 -147.07 136.81 -16.79
C VAL A 385 -148.57 137.09 -16.66
N THR A 386 -149.39 136.11 -16.25
CA THR A 386 -150.83 136.35 -16.02
C THR A 386 -151.13 137.28 -14.85
N ILE A 387 -150.31 137.26 -13.80
CA ILE A 387 -150.43 138.20 -12.66
C ILE A 387 -150.12 139.62 -13.12
N ASN A 388 -149.00 139.84 -13.81
CA ASN A 388 -148.62 141.16 -14.33
C ASN A 388 -149.69 141.73 -15.29
N GLY A 389 -150.26 140.89 -16.16
CA GLY A 389 -151.35 141.28 -17.07
C GLY A 389 -152.71 141.54 -16.40
N LEU A 390 -152.90 141.11 -15.14
CA LEU A 390 -154.03 141.54 -14.30
C LEU A 390 -153.73 142.86 -13.59
N ASP A 391 -152.50 143.01 -13.09
CA ASP A 391 -152.00 144.20 -12.38
C ASP A 391 -152.03 145.47 -13.27
N GLU A 392 -151.70 145.33 -14.56
CA GLU A 392 -151.86 146.39 -15.57
C GLU A 392 -153.33 146.71 -15.88
N ARG A 393 -154.20 145.69 -15.85
CA ARG A 393 -155.63 145.83 -16.15
C ARG A 393 -156.39 146.50 -15.01
N GLU A 394 -156.00 146.25 -13.76
CA GLU A 394 -156.50 146.97 -12.60
C GLU A 394 -156.09 148.45 -12.64
N LYS A 395 -154.83 148.75 -12.97
CA LYS A 395 -154.35 150.13 -13.15
C LYS A 395 -155.14 150.86 -14.24
N ALA A 396 -155.38 150.23 -15.40
CA ALA A 396 -156.20 150.82 -16.45
C ALA A 396 -157.62 151.17 -15.98
N LEU A 397 -158.27 150.25 -15.25
CA LEU A 397 -159.62 150.46 -14.69
C LEU A 397 -159.66 151.58 -13.61
N THR A 398 -158.60 151.74 -12.82
CA THR A 398 -158.52 152.88 -11.87
C THR A 398 -158.43 154.23 -12.57
N VAL A 399 -157.65 154.34 -13.66
CA VAL A 399 -157.53 155.57 -14.45
C VAL A 399 -158.85 155.91 -15.16
N GLU A 400 -159.52 154.93 -15.78
CA GLU A 400 -160.82 155.12 -16.42
C GLU A 400 -161.89 155.61 -15.42
N LYS A 401 -161.88 155.08 -14.20
CA LYS A 401 -162.77 155.51 -13.12
C LYS A 401 -162.52 156.96 -12.68
N GLU A 402 -161.26 157.38 -12.56
CA GLU A 402 -160.93 158.79 -12.26
C GLU A 402 -161.38 159.74 -13.37
N GLU A 403 -161.23 159.34 -14.64
CA GLU A 403 -161.62 160.19 -15.77
C GLU A 403 -163.14 160.37 -15.86
N LEU A 404 -163.92 159.32 -15.56
CA LEU A 404 -165.38 159.39 -15.48
C LEU A 404 -165.86 160.32 -14.35
N GLU A 405 -165.26 160.26 -13.16
CA GLU A 405 -165.63 161.14 -12.04
C GLU A 405 -165.26 162.61 -12.35
N ARG A 406 -164.13 162.88 -13.04
CA ARG A 406 -163.78 164.22 -13.53
C ARG A 406 -164.82 164.76 -14.53
N ARG A 407 -165.26 163.96 -15.50
CA ARG A 407 -166.28 164.34 -16.49
C ARG A 407 -167.64 164.64 -15.85
N ARG A 408 -168.00 163.92 -14.78
CA ARG A 408 -169.22 164.15 -14.00
C ARG A 408 -169.20 165.50 -13.29
N ILE A 409 -168.14 165.80 -12.53
CA ILE A 409 -167.95 167.09 -11.85
C ILE A 409 -167.98 168.26 -12.85
N GLN A 410 -167.41 168.06 -14.04
CA GLN A 410 -167.42 169.06 -15.11
C GLN A 410 -168.81 169.27 -15.76
N MET A 411 -169.67 168.25 -15.78
CA MET A 411 -171.06 168.40 -16.22
C MET A 411 -171.90 169.20 -15.21
N ASP A 412 -171.80 168.90 -13.92
CA ASP A 412 -172.62 169.53 -12.88
C ASP A 412 -172.32 171.06 -12.81
N ALA A 413 -171.05 171.45 -12.90
CA ALA A 413 -170.63 172.87 -12.95
C ALA A 413 -171.10 173.63 -14.21
N ASN A 414 -171.28 172.94 -15.34
CA ASN A 414 -171.82 173.51 -16.58
C ASN A 414 -173.35 173.70 -16.52
N ALA A 415 -174.06 172.94 -15.69
CA ALA A 415 -175.51 173.06 -15.53
C ALA A 415 -175.88 174.31 -14.69
N GLU A 416 -175.21 174.53 -13.55
CA GLU A 416 -175.49 175.67 -12.67
C GLU A 416 -175.20 177.03 -13.35
N THR A 417 -174.12 177.10 -14.14
CA THR A 417 -173.73 178.33 -14.86
C THR A 417 -174.77 178.75 -15.92
N GLN A 418 -175.30 177.81 -16.71
CA GLN A 418 -176.36 178.12 -17.68
C GLN A 418 -177.67 178.57 -17.00
N GLN A 419 -177.99 178.06 -15.81
CA GLN A 419 -179.19 178.44 -15.07
C GLN A 419 -179.09 179.85 -14.43
N ALA A 420 -177.87 180.29 -14.09
CA ALA A 420 -177.61 181.65 -13.60
C ALA A 420 -177.76 182.71 -14.70
N GLU A 421 -177.19 182.50 -15.90
CA GLU A 421 -177.20 183.51 -16.97
C GLU A 421 -178.59 183.73 -17.58
N LEU A 422 -179.41 182.68 -17.72
CA LEU A 422 -180.81 182.81 -18.14
C LEU A 422 -181.61 183.72 -17.20
N SER A 423 -181.33 183.68 -15.90
CA SER A 423 -181.98 184.53 -14.90
C SER A 423 -181.58 186.01 -15.03
N SER A 424 -180.36 186.28 -15.50
CA SER A 424 -179.85 187.65 -15.76
C SER A 424 -180.50 188.29 -16.99
N LEU A 425 -180.65 187.53 -18.09
CA LEU A 425 -181.27 188.00 -19.34
C LEU A 425 -182.73 188.43 -19.16
N ILE A 426 -183.52 187.66 -18.40
CA ILE A 426 -184.93 187.97 -18.12
C ILE A 426 -185.08 189.33 -17.41
N ALA A 427 -184.15 189.70 -16.52
CA ALA A 427 -184.18 190.96 -15.78
C ALA A 427 -183.72 192.19 -16.58
N LYS A 428 -183.31 192.02 -17.86
CA LYS A 428 -182.90 193.12 -18.75
C LYS A 428 -183.87 193.34 -19.92
N ILE A 429 -184.43 192.26 -20.47
CA ILE A 429 -185.49 192.32 -21.49
C ILE A 429 -186.73 193.12 -21.01
N GLY A 430 -186.98 193.16 -19.69
CA GLY A 430 -188.01 194.02 -19.09
C GLY A 430 -187.73 195.53 -19.09
N ARG A 431 -186.50 195.98 -19.38
CA ARG A 431 -186.13 197.41 -19.50
C ARG A 431 -186.03 197.88 -20.95
N ASP A 432 -185.51 197.04 -21.82
CA ASP A 432 -185.29 197.36 -23.24
C ASP A 432 -186.61 197.60 -24.02
N ASN A 433 -187.77 197.29 -23.42
CA ASN A 433 -189.09 197.36 -24.04
C ASN A 433 -189.93 198.61 -23.65
N GLU A 434 -189.47 199.44 -22.70
CA GLU A 434 -190.22 200.63 -22.22
C GLU A 434 -189.64 201.95 -22.79
N ASP A 435 -188.31 202.05 -22.93
CA ASP A 435 -187.66 203.19 -23.60
C ASP A 435 -187.84 203.18 -25.14
N LEU A 436 -188.15 202.02 -25.74
CA LEU A 436 -188.57 201.95 -27.16
C LEU A 436 -189.90 202.67 -27.44
N GLN A 437 -190.68 203.01 -26.39
CA GLN A 437 -191.97 203.69 -26.52
C GLN A 437 -191.91 205.19 -26.19
N ASN A 438 -190.75 205.73 -25.81
CA ASN A 438 -190.59 207.14 -25.43
C ASN A 438 -189.64 207.92 -26.36
N ARG A 439 -190.24 208.72 -27.25
CA ARG A 439 -189.67 209.97 -27.83
C ARG A 439 -188.38 209.80 -28.65
N THR A 440 -188.41 209.76 -29.99
CA THR A 440 -189.46 210.22 -30.92
C THR A 440 -189.81 211.72 -30.83
N ALA A 441 -188.93 212.57 -30.26
CA ALA A 441 -189.16 214.02 -30.12
C ALA A 441 -187.90 214.93 -30.24
N ALA A 442 -186.75 214.37 -30.61
CA ALA A 442 -185.49 215.05 -30.97
C ALA A 442 -184.76 214.06 -31.91
N THR A 443 -184.41 214.32 -33.18
CA THR A 443 -184.29 215.54 -33.99
C THR A 443 -183.25 216.57 -33.53
N GLU A 444 -182.30 216.82 -34.43
CA GLU A 444 -181.62 218.11 -34.66
C GLU A 444 -180.57 218.62 -33.63
N ALA A 445 -179.35 218.04 -33.66
CA ALA A 445 -178.06 218.78 -33.59
C ALA A 445 -176.81 217.86 -33.71
N GLY A 446 -175.73 218.35 -34.33
CA GLY A 446 -174.33 217.89 -34.12
C GLY A 446 -174.03 216.44 -34.51
N GLU A 447 -173.72 216.06 -35.76
CA GLU A 447 -172.89 216.72 -36.78
C GLU A 447 -171.43 217.02 -36.38
N SER A 448 -170.50 216.41 -37.14
CA SER A 448 -169.16 216.90 -37.49
C SER A 448 -168.08 217.10 -36.41
N ALA A 449 -167.43 216.00 -35.99
CA ALA A 449 -165.96 215.89 -35.75
C ALA A 449 -165.60 214.48 -35.21
N LEU A 450 -164.48 213.83 -35.56
CA LEU A 450 -163.49 214.11 -36.61
C LEU A 450 -162.83 212.77 -37.00
N ALA A 451 -162.51 212.57 -38.28
CA ALA A 451 -161.64 211.48 -38.71
C ALA A 451 -160.16 211.86 -38.54
N GLY A 452 -159.31 210.93 -38.12
CA GLY A 452 -157.85 211.14 -38.17
C GLY A 452 -156.99 210.16 -37.36
N ARG A 453 -155.94 209.67 -38.05
CA ARG A 453 -154.71 209.04 -37.54
C ARG A 453 -154.85 207.62 -36.96
N GLU A 454 -154.23 206.56 -37.50
CA GLU A 454 -152.96 206.31 -38.24
C GLU A 454 -151.74 205.95 -37.35
N ALA A 455 -151.12 204.84 -37.75
CA ALA A 455 -149.69 204.50 -37.71
C ALA A 455 -148.95 204.25 -36.37
N ALA A 456 -148.49 203.00 -36.25
CA ALA A 456 -147.26 202.50 -35.60
C ALA A 456 -147.10 202.56 -34.06
N ILE A 457 -146.69 201.43 -33.46
CA ILE A 457 -145.30 201.17 -33.02
C ILE A 457 -145.13 199.71 -32.53
N THR A 458 -143.89 199.22 -32.48
CA THR A 458 -143.42 197.88 -32.05
C THR A 458 -142.88 197.86 -30.61
N ASP A 459 -142.71 196.68 -30.00
CA ASP A 459 -141.43 196.14 -29.42
C ASP A 459 -141.65 195.07 -28.29
N SER A 460 -140.57 194.38 -27.87
CA SER A 460 -140.43 193.33 -26.84
C SER A 460 -141.05 191.95 -27.20
N GLU A 461 -140.37 190.95 -27.78
CA GLU A 461 -138.96 190.59 -28.03
C GLU A 461 -138.19 189.65 -27.05
N ARG A 462 -137.82 188.48 -27.61
CA ARG A 462 -136.48 187.82 -27.55
C ARG A 462 -135.80 187.64 -26.18
N LYS A 463 -136.03 186.50 -25.49
CA LYS A 463 -135.08 186.03 -24.45
C LYS A 463 -134.97 184.53 -24.15
N VAL A 464 -135.98 183.71 -24.43
CA VAL A 464 -136.02 182.26 -24.09
C VAL A 464 -134.80 181.43 -24.59
N GLU A 465 -134.44 181.61 -25.86
CA GLU A 465 -134.01 180.51 -26.74
C GLU A 465 -132.51 180.12 -26.72
N ALA A 466 -131.73 180.64 -25.78
CA ALA A 466 -130.26 180.66 -25.88
C ALA A 466 -129.50 179.58 -25.06
N LEU A 467 -130.08 178.98 -24.01
CA LEU A 467 -129.26 178.41 -22.91
C LEU A 467 -129.15 176.88 -22.79
N LEU A 468 -129.78 176.07 -23.66
CA LEU A 468 -129.78 174.59 -23.52
C LEU A 468 -129.13 173.80 -24.68
N ARG A 469 -128.46 174.47 -25.63
CA ARG A 469 -127.69 173.77 -26.69
C ARG A 469 -126.25 173.40 -26.29
N ASP A 470 -125.78 173.82 -25.11
CA ASP A 470 -124.37 173.67 -24.69
C ASP A 470 -124.02 172.38 -23.94
N LEU A 471 -124.99 171.56 -23.53
CA LEU A 471 -124.74 170.34 -22.76
C LEU A 471 -124.39 169.11 -23.63
N ASP A 472 -124.85 169.05 -24.89
CA ASP A 472 -124.79 167.85 -25.75
C ASP A 472 -123.37 167.44 -26.25
N LYS A 473 -122.33 168.20 -25.87
CA LYS A 473 -120.98 168.12 -26.47
C LYS A 473 -119.84 167.60 -25.58
N ARG A 474 -120.01 167.45 -24.26
CA ARG A 474 -118.88 167.06 -23.37
C ARG A 474 -118.84 165.59 -22.96
N GLU A 475 -119.95 164.87 -23.04
CA GLU A 475 -120.06 163.52 -22.47
C GLU A 475 -119.63 162.41 -23.45
N LYS A 476 -119.87 162.61 -24.76
CA LYS A 476 -119.64 161.62 -25.83
C LYS A 476 -118.17 161.31 -26.13
N ASP A 477 -117.22 162.15 -25.68
CA ASP A 477 -115.78 161.98 -25.90
C ASP A 477 -115.08 161.12 -24.83
N VAL A 478 -115.72 160.87 -23.68
CA VAL A 478 -115.12 160.08 -22.59
C VAL A 478 -115.27 158.57 -22.84
N GLN A 479 -116.50 158.10 -23.07
CA GLN A 479 -116.82 156.66 -23.22
C GLN A 479 -116.06 155.97 -24.38
N ARG A 480 -115.65 156.73 -25.41
CA ARG A 480 -114.87 156.19 -26.54
C ARG A 480 -113.43 155.79 -26.16
N ARG A 481 -112.91 156.23 -25.02
CA ARG A 481 -111.54 155.89 -24.56
C ARG A 481 -111.47 154.67 -23.66
N GLU A 482 -112.56 154.28 -23.00
CA GLU A 482 -112.59 153.07 -22.15
C GLU A 482 -112.56 151.77 -22.97
N ASN A 483 -113.25 151.72 -24.11
CA ASN A 483 -113.38 150.48 -24.90
C ASN A 483 -112.03 150.00 -25.48
N VAL A 484 -111.13 150.91 -25.84
CA VAL A 484 -109.82 150.59 -26.45
C VAL A 484 -108.86 149.93 -25.45
N LEU A 485 -109.05 150.14 -24.14
CA LEU A 485 -108.21 149.53 -23.09
C LEU A 485 -108.66 148.10 -22.70
N LYS A 486 -109.85 147.65 -23.13
CA LYS A 486 -110.32 146.28 -22.83
C LYS A 486 -109.76 145.23 -23.79
N GLU A 487 -109.47 145.60 -25.05
CA GLU A 487 -108.96 144.65 -26.04
C GLU A 487 -107.49 144.24 -25.77
N SER A 488 -106.66 145.12 -25.18
CA SER A 488 -105.24 144.79 -24.95
C SER A 488 -104.98 143.88 -23.75
N LEU A 489 -106.00 143.50 -22.98
CA LEU A 489 -105.86 142.58 -21.84
C LEU A 489 -105.92 141.10 -22.26
N SER A 490 -106.81 140.76 -23.21
CA SER A 490 -107.00 139.37 -23.67
C SER A 490 -105.77 138.78 -24.37
N GLY A 491 -104.97 139.64 -25.02
CA GLY A 491 -103.72 139.22 -25.66
C GLY A 491 -102.64 138.73 -24.68
N HIS A 492 -102.75 139.04 -23.38
CA HIS A 492 -101.73 138.67 -22.40
C HIS A 492 -101.94 137.26 -21.80
N GLU A 493 -103.17 136.72 -21.85
CA GLU A 493 -103.54 135.41 -21.29
C GLU A 493 -103.15 134.24 -22.21
N GLN A 494 -103.04 134.46 -23.53
CA GLN A 494 -102.52 133.46 -24.46
C GLN A 494 -100.98 133.28 -24.35
N ALA A 495 -100.28 134.29 -23.84
CA ALA A 495 -98.83 134.23 -23.61
C ALA A 495 -98.44 133.40 -22.37
N THR A 496 -99.35 133.22 -21.41
CA THR A 496 -99.10 132.41 -20.20
C THR A 496 -99.40 130.93 -20.40
N GLN A 497 -100.37 130.56 -21.25
CA GLN A 497 -100.60 129.14 -21.60
C GLN A 497 -99.39 128.51 -22.31
N THR A 498 -98.77 129.23 -23.25
CA THR A 498 -97.64 128.72 -24.04
C THR A 498 -96.33 128.55 -23.28
N LEU A 499 -96.19 129.16 -22.09
CA LEU A 499 -95.09 128.88 -21.16
C LEU A 499 -95.35 127.61 -20.33
N SER A 500 -96.60 127.41 -19.88
CA SER A 500 -96.99 126.21 -19.11
C SER A 500 -96.75 124.91 -19.87
N GLU A 501 -96.92 124.91 -21.20
CA GLU A 501 -96.65 123.76 -22.06
C GLU A 501 -95.15 123.46 -22.22
N GLN A 502 -94.28 124.48 -22.12
CA GLN A 502 -92.82 124.30 -22.24
C GLN A 502 -92.19 123.76 -20.96
N GLU A 503 -92.69 124.15 -19.78
CA GLU A 503 -92.24 123.60 -18.50
C GLU A 503 -92.62 122.11 -18.35
N ALA A 504 -93.82 121.72 -18.80
CA ALA A 504 -94.23 120.32 -18.86
C ALA A 504 -93.32 119.47 -19.78
N ALA A 505 -92.93 120.01 -20.93
CA ALA A 505 -92.00 119.35 -21.86
C ALA A 505 -90.56 119.25 -21.32
N ALA A 506 -90.15 120.16 -20.42
CA ALA A 506 -88.86 120.09 -19.72
C ALA A 506 -88.88 119.01 -18.62
N ALA A 507 -89.90 118.99 -17.75
CA ALA A 507 -90.04 118.00 -16.70
C ALA A 507 -90.11 116.55 -17.25
N SER A 508 -90.79 116.36 -18.39
CA SER A 508 -90.84 115.09 -19.11
C SER A 508 -89.45 114.58 -19.53
N LYS A 509 -88.57 115.49 -20.00
CA LYS A 509 -87.18 115.15 -20.35
C LYS A 509 -86.33 114.85 -19.12
N GLU A 510 -86.50 115.59 -18.03
CA GLU A 510 -85.74 115.38 -16.79
C GLU A 510 -86.06 114.02 -16.17
N GLN A 511 -87.33 113.61 -16.14
CA GLN A 511 -87.72 112.24 -15.75
C GLN A 511 -87.11 111.17 -16.68
N SER A 512 -87.06 111.42 -17.99
CA SER A 512 -86.44 110.47 -18.94
C SER A 512 -84.92 110.32 -18.75
N LEU A 513 -84.25 111.35 -18.23
CA LEU A 513 -82.82 111.31 -17.90
C LEU A 513 -82.57 110.62 -16.55
N GLN A 514 -83.40 110.88 -15.53
CA GLN A 514 -83.32 110.16 -14.25
C GLN A 514 -83.59 108.65 -14.42
N ALA A 515 -84.53 108.27 -15.30
CA ALA A 515 -84.73 106.87 -15.68
C ALA A 515 -83.49 106.27 -16.36
N ARG A 516 -82.82 107.03 -17.23
CA ARG A 516 -81.57 106.61 -17.90
C ARG A 516 -80.39 106.46 -16.95
N ASP A 517 -80.26 107.31 -15.95
CA ASP A 517 -79.24 107.15 -14.91
C ASP A 517 -79.55 105.95 -13.99
N GLY A 518 -80.83 105.62 -13.79
CA GLY A 518 -81.27 104.37 -13.17
C GLY A 518 -80.86 103.13 -13.98
N GLU A 519 -81.16 103.12 -15.29
CA GLU A 519 -80.74 102.06 -16.22
C GLU A 519 -79.21 101.90 -16.23
N LEU A 520 -78.46 103.01 -16.25
CA LEU A 520 -76.99 103.00 -16.25
C LEU A 520 -76.37 102.55 -14.92
N THR A 521 -76.98 102.88 -13.78
CA THR A 521 -76.50 102.41 -12.47
C THR A 521 -76.83 100.94 -12.23
N GLU A 522 -78.00 100.44 -12.69
CA GLU A 522 -78.26 99.00 -12.72
C GLU A 522 -77.30 98.25 -13.66
N LEU A 523 -77.01 98.79 -14.85
CA LEU A 523 -76.04 98.20 -15.76
C LEU A 523 -74.62 98.21 -15.18
N GLY A 524 -74.23 99.29 -14.48
CA GLY A 524 -72.97 99.36 -13.75
C GLY A 524 -72.87 98.27 -12.68
N ALA A 525 -73.87 98.14 -11.82
CA ALA A 525 -73.92 97.11 -10.77
C ALA A 525 -73.90 95.68 -11.35
N LYS A 526 -74.59 95.43 -12.47
CA LYS A 526 -74.56 94.13 -13.17
C LYS A 526 -73.20 93.85 -13.80
N LEU A 527 -72.53 94.85 -14.36
CA LEU A 527 -71.18 94.72 -14.92
C LEU A 527 -70.13 94.48 -13.81
N GLU A 528 -70.27 95.13 -12.66
CA GLU A 528 -69.39 94.99 -11.51
C GLU A 528 -69.59 93.65 -10.80
N ALA A 529 -70.82 93.14 -10.71
CA ALA A 529 -71.11 91.76 -10.30
C ALA A 529 -70.48 90.73 -11.26
N GLN A 530 -70.64 90.90 -12.57
CA GLN A 530 -69.99 90.02 -13.57
C GLN A 530 -68.45 90.10 -13.51
N ALA A 531 -67.88 91.26 -13.17
CA ALA A 531 -66.45 91.40 -12.95
C ALA A 531 -65.97 90.67 -11.68
N GLN A 532 -66.81 90.58 -10.64
CA GLN A 532 -66.55 89.79 -9.43
C GLN A 532 -66.68 88.29 -9.71
N GLU A 533 -67.75 87.83 -10.37
CA GLU A 533 -67.91 86.44 -10.81
C GLU A 533 -66.72 85.97 -11.69
N LEU A 534 -66.26 86.80 -12.63
CA LEU A 534 -65.09 86.50 -13.46
C LEU A 534 -63.77 86.51 -12.67
N ALA A 535 -63.66 87.28 -11.59
CA ALA A 535 -62.50 87.24 -10.70
C ALA A 535 -62.49 85.97 -9.83
N GLU A 536 -63.65 85.56 -9.31
CA GLU A 536 -63.80 84.32 -8.55
C GLU A 536 -63.57 83.07 -9.43
N LEU A 537 -64.20 83.00 -10.60
CA LEU A 537 -63.95 81.93 -11.58
C LEU A 537 -62.47 81.85 -12.01
N LYS A 538 -61.77 82.99 -12.10
CA LYS A 538 -60.34 83.00 -12.39
C LYS A 538 -59.50 82.53 -11.19
N ALA A 539 -59.90 82.86 -9.95
CA ALA A 539 -59.25 82.37 -8.75
C ALA A 539 -59.46 80.84 -8.58
N GLU A 540 -60.65 80.33 -8.88
CA GLU A 540 -60.91 78.89 -8.96
C GLU A 540 -60.11 78.21 -10.09
N LEU A 541 -59.97 78.85 -11.26
CA LEU A 541 -59.15 78.33 -12.35
C LEU A 541 -57.67 78.26 -11.96
N GLU A 542 -57.12 79.29 -11.32
CA GLU A 542 -55.74 79.25 -10.82
C GLU A 542 -55.55 78.25 -9.66
N SER A 543 -56.58 78.05 -8.82
CA SER A 543 -56.58 77.06 -7.73
C SER A 543 -56.61 75.63 -8.26
N THR A 544 -57.51 75.34 -9.20
CA THR A 544 -57.65 74.03 -9.86
C THR A 544 -56.43 73.72 -10.74
N GLN A 545 -55.87 74.71 -11.44
CA GLN A 545 -54.61 74.56 -12.18
C GLN A 545 -53.46 74.19 -11.23
N LYS A 546 -53.28 74.90 -10.10
CA LYS A 546 -52.25 74.54 -9.09
C LYS A 546 -52.48 73.15 -8.49
N SER A 547 -53.74 72.71 -8.32
CA SER A 547 -54.06 71.33 -7.92
C SER A 547 -53.74 70.30 -9.01
N HIS A 548 -53.91 70.64 -10.28
CA HIS A 548 -53.49 69.79 -11.40
C HIS A 548 -51.97 69.72 -11.55
N GLU A 549 -51.26 70.82 -11.32
CA GLU A 549 -49.80 70.86 -11.29
C GLU A 549 -49.23 70.05 -10.11
N SER A 550 -49.83 70.12 -8.91
CA SER A 550 -49.40 69.28 -7.78
C SER A 550 -49.69 67.80 -8.02
N LYS A 551 -50.88 67.45 -8.54
CA LYS A 551 -51.21 66.07 -8.91
C LYS A 551 -50.33 65.54 -10.06
N GLY A 552 -49.93 66.40 -10.99
CA GLY A 552 -48.98 66.06 -12.05
C GLY A 552 -47.58 65.74 -11.49
N ALA A 553 -47.11 66.52 -10.51
CA ALA A 553 -45.87 66.24 -9.80
C ALA A 553 -45.96 64.96 -8.95
N GLU A 554 -47.07 64.75 -8.23
CA GLU A 554 -47.32 63.51 -7.46
C GLU A 554 -47.40 62.27 -8.36
N LEU A 555 -48.04 62.37 -9.54
CA LEU A 555 -48.09 61.28 -10.53
C LEU A 555 -46.73 61.00 -11.13
N SER A 556 -45.97 62.03 -11.52
CA SER A 556 -44.61 61.85 -12.06
C SER A 556 -43.65 61.26 -11.01
N GLN A 557 -43.83 61.60 -9.73
CA GLN A 557 -43.10 60.98 -8.62
C GLN A 557 -43.57 59.54 -8.35
N GLN A 558 -44.86 59.23 -8.54
CA GLN A 558 -45.34 57.84 -8.50
C GLN A 558 -44.73 57.03 -9.65
N GLU A 559 -44.76 57.55 -10.88
CA GLU A 559 -44.13 56.91 -12.05
C GLU A 559 -42.65 56.61 -11.80
N SER A 560 -41.85 57.55 -11.28
CA SER A 560 -40.44 57.27 -10.97
C SER A 560 -40.27 56.19 -9.90
N THR A 561 -41.13 56.14 -8.87
CA THR A 561 -41.10 55.05 -7.88
C THR A 561 -41.61 53.72 -8.43
N PHE A 562 -42.45 53.72 -9.46
CA PHE A 562 -42.85 52.51 -10.19
C PHE A 562 -41.73 52.02 -11.11
N GLU A 563 -41.03 52.91 -11.83
CA GLU A 563 -39.84 52.56 -12.62
C GLU A 563 -38.71 51.99 -11.73
N GLU A 564 -38.45 52.59 -10.56
CA GLU A 564 -37.50 52.03 -9.59
C GLU A 564 -37.94 50.65 -9.06
N ARG A 565 -39.25 50.45 -8.84
CA ARG A 565 -39.79 49.14 -8.43
C ARG A 565 -39.72 48.09 -9.53
N GLU A 566 -40.10 48.41 -10.76
CA GLU A 566 -39.96 47.48 -11.90
C GLU A 566 -38.49 47.12 -12.13
N ARG A 567 -37.58 48.09 -11.98
CA ARG A 567 -36.14 47.86 -12.06
C ARG A 567 -35.63 46.95 -10.94
N LEU A 568 -36.02 47.20 -9.69
CA LEU A 568 -35.68 46.34 -8.55
C LEU A 568 -36.23 44.92 -8.73
N ILE A 569 -37.48 44.79 -9.17
CA ILE A 569 -38.11 43.48 -9.46
C ILE A 569 -37.39 42.78 -10.62
N SER A 570 -36.94 43.52 -11.65
CA SER A 570 -36.15 42.98 -12.76
C SER A 570 -34.77 42.49 -12.30
N ASP A 571 -34.06 43.30 -11.51
CA ASP A 571 -32.72 42.96 -10.99
C ASP A 571 -32.80 41.80 -9.96
N GLU A 572 -33.83 41.78 -9.11
CA GLU A 572 -34.10 40.68 -8.17
C GLU A 572 -34.51 39.40 -8.90
N LYS A 573 -35.33 39.49 -9.94
CA LYS A 573 -35.65 38.33 -10.80
C LYS A 573 -34.42 37.80 -11.54
N ALA A 574 -33.59 38.67 -12.11
CA ALA A 574 -32.33 38.27 -12.75
C ALA A 574 -31.36 37.61 -11.76
N ARG A 575 -31.36 38.07 -10.49
CA ARG A 575 -30.65 37.41 -9.39
C ARG A 575 -31.25 36.04 -9.05
N LEU A 576 -32.58 35.93 -8.92
CA LEU A 576 -33.25 34.65 -8.64
C LEU A 576 -33.04 33.62 -9.75
N ASP A 577 -33.06 34.03 -11.03
CA ASP A 577 -32.76 33.14 -12.16
C ASP A 577 -31.28 32.69 -12.14
N LYS A 578 -30.35 33.55 -11.72
CA LYS A 578 -28.94 33.21 -11.51
C LYS A 578 -28.71 32.28 -10.32
N ASP A 579 -29.35 32.55 -9.18
CA ASP A 579 -29.26 31.74 -7.97
C ASP A 579 -29.94 30.37 -8.19
N ARG A 580 -31.00 30.30 -9.00
CA ARG A 580 -31.61 29.06 -9.49
C ARG A 580 -30.69 28.28 -10.43
N ALA A 581 -30.00 28.94 -11.36
CA ALA A 581 -29.01 28.28 -12.22
C ALA A 581 -27.86 27.69 -11.38
N ALA A 582 -27.39 28.42 -10.38
CA ALA A 582 -26.39 27.92 -9.42
C ALA A 582 -26.91 26.72 -8.60
N ALA A 583 -28.18 26.74 -8.18
CA ALA A 583 -28.80 25.63 -7.46
C ALA A 583 -28.91 24.36 -8.33
N GLU A 584 -29.28 24.46 -9.60
CA GLU A 584 -29.29 23.31 -10.52
C GLU A 584 -27.87 22.79 -10.82
N THR A 585 -26.84 23.65 -10.90
CA THR A 585 -25.45 23.17 -11.02
C THR A 585 -24.97 22.48 -9.74
N MET A 586 -25.29 22.99 -8.56
CA MET A 586 -24.98 22.32 -7.29
C MET A 586 -25.73 20.99 -7.13
N LYS A 587 -26.96 20.90 -7.65
CA LYS A 587 -27.74 19.66 -7.68
C LYS A 587 -27.11 18.64 -8.63
N ALA A 588 -26.73 19.03 -9.85
CA ALA A 588 -26.03 18.14 -10.78
C ALA A 588 -24.67 17.67 -10.22
N GLU A 589 -23.93 18.54 -9.52
CA GLU A 589 -22.73 18.13 -8.77
C GLU A 589 -23.04 17.14 -7.65
N LEU A 590 -24.15 17.30 -6.92
CA LEU A 590 -24.56 16.39 -5.85
C LEU A 590 -25.02 15.04 -6.41
N GLU A 591 -25.79 15.03 -7.49
CA GLU A 591 -26.20 13.82 -8.21
C GLU A 591 -24.96 13.06 -8.73
N SER A 592 -24.00 13.74 -9.36
CA SER A 592 -22.74 13.13 -9.81
C SER A 592 -21.87 12.62 -8.64
N LYS A 593 -21.79 13.36 -7.52
CA LYS A 593 -21.10 12.89 -6.31
C LYS A 593 -21.80 11.68 -5.68
N MET A 594 -23.13 11.61 -5.75
CA MET A 594 -23.91 10.47 -5.27
C MET A 594 -23.73 9.24 -6.15
N GLU A 595 -23.74 9.38 -7.48
CA GLU A 595 -23.39 8.32 -8.42
C GLU A 595 -21.96 7.80 -8.18
N ALA A 596 -20.98 8.70 -7.98
CA ALA A 596 -19.60 8.33 -7.69
C ALA A 596 -19.45 7.60 -6.33
N LEU A 597 -20.24 7.98 -5.31
CA LEU A 597 -20.29 7.28 -4.03
C LEU A 597 -20.95 5.90 -4.16
N VAL A 598 -22.04 5.75 -4.91
CA VAL A 598 -22.69 4.45 -5.18
C VAL A 598 -21.76 3.54 -5.98
N ALA A 599 -21.06 4.06 -7.00
CA ALA A 599 -20.05 3.31 -7.75
C ALA A 599 -18.89 2.83 -6.85
N ARG A 600 -18.43 3.69 -5.93
CA ARG A 600 -17.42 3.34 -4.93
C ARG A 600 -17.94 2.32 -3.91
N GLU A 601 -19.19 2.43 -3.47
CA GLU A 601 -19.81 1.46 -2.57
C GLU A 601 -19.90 0.10 -3.23
N ASN A 602 -20.40 0.01 -4.46
CA ASN A 602 -20.45 -1.23 -5.24
C ASN A 602 -19.06 -1.86 -5.40
N ALA A 603 -18.03 -1.06 -5.73
CA ALA A 603 -16.66 -1.55 -5.83
C ALA A 603 -16.13 -2.09 -4.48
N MET A 604 -16.41 -1.41 -3.36
CA MET A 604 -16.05 -1.92 -2.02
C MET A 604 -16.86 -3.17 -1.63
N GLN A 605 -18.13 -3.30 -2.05
CA GLN A 605 -18.91 -4.52 -1.86
C GLN A 605 -18.34 -5.69 -2.69
N GLU A 606 -17.87 -5.44 -3.92
CA GLU A 606 -17.16 -6.43 -4.74
C GLU A 606 -15.80 -6.83 -4.13
N GLU A 607 -15.01 -5.89 -3.60
CA GLU A 607 -13.78 -6.20 -2.85
C GLU A 607 -14.06 -7.01 -1.57
N VAL A 608 -15.14 -6.69 -0.84
CA VAL A 608 -15.58 -7.46 0.34
C VAL A 608 -16.06 -8.86 -0.07
N ALA A 609 -16.73 -9.01 -1.22
CA ALA A 609 -17.11 -10.32 -1.75
C ALA A 609 -15.87 -11.14 -2.18
N ALA A 610 -14.92 -10.52 -2.89
CA ALA A 610 -13.70 -11.16 -3.35
C ALA A 610 -12.74 -11.54 -2.20
N THR A 611 -12.67 -10.73 -1.14
CA THR A 611 -11.90 -11.06 0.07
C THR A 611 -12.57 -12.14 0.91
N ARG A 612 -13.91 -12.16 1.01
CA ARG A 612 -14.64 -13.30 1.59
C ARG A 612 -14.43 -14.59 0.82
N ALA A 613 -14.52 -14.57 -0.51
CA ALA A 613 -14.28 -15.75 -1.35
C ALA A 613 -12.85 -16.30 -1.17
N LYS A 614 -11.83 -15.42 -1.10
CA LYS A 614 -10.45 -15.82 -0.79
C LYS A 614 -10.31 -16.39 0.64
N LEU A 615 -11.00 -15.82 1.62
CA LEU A 615 -10.99 -16.33 3.00
C LEU A 615 -11.69 -17.69 3.11
N GLU A 616 -12.76 -17.92 2.36
CA GLU A 616 -13.45 -19.22 2.26
C GLU A 616 -12.57 -20.25 1.54
N GLU A 617 -11.84 -19.85 0.49
CA GLU A 617 -10.84 -20.69 -0.18
C GLU A 617 -9.67 -21.04 0.75
N GLU A 618 -9.12 -20.08 1.50
CA GLU A 618 -8.08 -20.34 2.50
C GLU A 618 -8.59 -21.20 3.66
N MET A 619 -9.83 -21.01 4.16
CA MET A 619 -10.40 -21.89 5.18
C MET A 619 -10.64 -23.31 4.64
N ALA A 620 -11.15 -23.46 3.43
CA ALA A 620 -11.31 -24.76 2.79
C ALA A 620 -9.97 -25.47 2.58
N ARG A 621 -8.93 -24.72 2.18
CA ARG A 621 -7.54 -25.20 2.08
C ARG A 621 -6.99 -25.59 3.45
N LEU A 622 -7.15 -24.76 4.48
CA LEU A 622 -6.67 -25.04 5.84
C LEU A 622 -7.37 -26.25 6.45
N ASP A 623 -8.66 -26.46 6.18
CA ASP A 623 -9.39 -27.66 6.60
C ASP A 623 -9.01 -28.91 5.79
N ALA A 624 -8.61 -28.75 4.52
CA ALA A 624 -8.00 -29.83 3.75
C ALA A 624 -6.60 -30.18 4.29
N GLU A 625 -5.77 -29.18 4.62
CA GLU A 625 -4.46 -29.36 5.25
C GLU A 625 -4.59 -29.99 6.65
N ARG A 626 -5.57 -29.56 7.47
CA ARG A 626 -5.92 -30.18 8.77
C ARG A 626 -6.38 -31.62 8.63
N LYS A 627 -7.21 -31.95 7.64
CA LYS A 627 -7.60 -33.34 7.35
C LYS A 627 -6.39 -34.17 6.95
N HIS A 628 -5.51 -33.64 6.09
CA HIS A 628 -4.28 -34.31 5.66
C HIS A 628 -3.25 -34.48 6.80
N THR A 629 -3.11 -33.52 7.72
CA THR A 629 -2.27 -33.69 8.90
C THR A 629 -2.89 -34.63 9.93
N ALA A 630 -4.21 -34.62 10.12
CA ALA A 630 -4.92 -35.60 10.94
C ALA A 630 -4.79 -37.04 10.39
N THR A 631 -4.91 -37.23 9.07
CA THR A 631 -4.64 -38.53 8.42
C THR A 631 -3.18 -38.93 8.61
N LYS A 632 -2.21 -38.01 8.45
CA LYS A 632 -0.78 -38.31 8.70
C LYS A 632 -0.47 -38.59 10.17
N LEU A 633 -1.19 -37.99 11.10
CA LEU A 633 -1.09 -38.31 12.52
C LEU A 633 -1.61 -39.73 12.77
N ALA A 634 -2.80 -40.07 12.24
CA ALA A 634 -3.34 -41.43 12.32
C ALA A 634 -2.45 -42.49 11.63
N GLU A 635 -1.79 -42.16 10.51
CA GLU A 635 -0.76 -43.02 9.90
C GLU A 635 0.49 -43.15 10.77
N ALA A 636 0.91 -42.09 11.47
CA ALA A 636 2.04 -42.12 12.39
C ALA A 636 1.72 -42.92 13.65
N ASP A 637 0.53 -42.75 14.23
CA ASP A 637 0.04 -43.52 15.38
C ASP A 637 -0.13 -45.00 15.02
N ALA A 638 -0.69 -45.31 13.85
CA ALA A 638 -0.79 -46.68 13.35
C ALA A 638 0.59 -47.32 13.14
N ARG A 639 1.58 -46.56 12.63
CA ARG A 639 2.98 -47.03 12.54
C ARG A 639 3.66 -47.13 13.91
N ALA A 640 3.31 -46.27 14.87
CA ALA A 640 3.84 -46.34 16.22
C ALA A 640 3.35 -47.62 16.93
N GLU A 641 2.06 -47.95 16.79
CA GLU A 641 1.50 -49.22 17.30
C GLU A 641 2.00 -50.44 16.50
N GLU A 642 2.22 -50.33 15.19
CA GLU A 642 2.89 -51.40 14.42
C GLU A 642 4.34 -51.63 14.88
N LEU A 643 5.09 -50.56 15.16
CA LEU A 643 6.44 -50.63 15.73
C LEU A 643 6.43 -51.14 17.18
N ARG A 644 5.41 -50.80 17.97
CA ARG A 644 5.20 -51.32 19.33
C ARG A 644 4.94 -52.81 19.31
N ALA A 645 4.01 -53.29 18.48
CA ALA A 645 3.73 -54.71 18.30
C ALA A 645 4.96 -55.47 17.79
N LYS A 646 5.78 -54.87 16.91
CA LYS A 646 7.09 -55.43 16.50
C LYS A 646 8.10 -55.47 17.64
N ALA A 647 8.19 -54.43 18.47
CA ALA A 647 9.08 -54.41 19.64
C ALA A 647 8.65 -55.42 20.70
N GLU A 648 7.35 -55.61 20.93
CA GLU A 648 6.81 -56.65 21.81
C GLU A 648 7.04 -58.05 21.24
N ALA A 649 6.91 -58.24 19.92
CA ALA A 649 7.24 -59.51 19.25
C ALA A 649 8.75 -59.83 19.31
N VAL A 650 9.63 -58.83 19.19
CA VAL A 650 11.08 -59.00 19.39
C VAL A 650 11.37 -59.32 20.85
N ALA A 651 10.82 -58.58 21.82
CA ALA A 651 11.01 -58.86 23.24
C ALA A 651 10.45 -60.23 23.68
N GLN A 652 9.46 -60.77 22.96
CA GLN A 652 9.01 -62.16 23.15
C GLN A 652 9.94 -63.17 22.46
N ALA A 653 10.46 -62.87 21.27
CA ALA A 653 11.47 -63.71 20.61
C ALA A 653 12.79 -63.79 21.40
N ASP A 654 13.17 -62.69 22.07
CA ASP A 654 14.33 -62.63 22.97
C ASP A 654 14.08 -63.49 24.23
N LYS A 655 12.89 -63.44 24.84
CA LYS A 655 12.51 -64.37 25.94
C LYS A 655 12.46 -65.82 25.49
N ASP A 656 11.97 -66.09 24.29
CA ASP A 656 11.96 -67.44 23.70
C ASP A 656 13.38 -67.91 23.37
N LEU A 657 14.34 -67.00 23.14
CA LEU A 657 15.77 -67.28 23.05
C LEU A 657 16.38 -67.54 24.43
N GLU A 658 16.17 -66.68 25.42
CA GLU A 658 16.60 -66.89 26.81
C GLU A 658 16.08 -68.24 27.36
N ALA A 659 14.82 -68.59 27.07
CA ALA A 659 14.21 -69.88 27.42
C ALA A 659 14.85 -71.08 26.69
N ARG A 660 15.39 -70.87 25.48
CA ARG A 660 16.16 -71.89 24.74
C ARG A 660 17.60 -71.99 25.21
N GLU A 661 18.24 -70.86 25.54
CA GLU A 661 19.60 -70.82 26.06
C GLU A 661 19.68 -71.42 27.47
N THR A 662 18.71 -71.11 28.34
CA THR A 662 18.56 -71.79 29.64
C THR A 662 18.27 -73.28 29.49
N ALA A 663 17.32 -73.67 28.63
CA ALA A 663 17.08 -75.10 28.35
C ALA A 663 18.28 -75.82 27.71
N PHE A 664 19.14 -75.11 26.96
CA PHE A 664 20.39 -75.63 26.43
C PHE A 664 21.48 -75.72 27.51
N ALA A 665 21.57 -74.75 28.41
CA ALA A 665 22.47 -74.75 29.55
C ALA A 665 22.11 -75.88 30.55
N ASP A 666 20.82 -76.07 30.85
CA ASP A 666 20.32 -77.20 31.65
C ASP A 666 20.64 -78.55 30.99
N LYS A 667 20.54 -78.63 29.65
CA LYS A 667 20.88 -79.83 28.90
C LYS A 667 22.39 -80.08 28.83
N MET A 668 23.21 -79.03 28.79
CA MET A 668 24.66 -79.13 28.95
C MET A 668 25.00 -79.59 30.37
N ALA A 669 24.40 -79.01 31.40
CA ALA A 669 24.57 -79.42 32.79
C ALA A 669 24.09 -80.88 33.03
N ASP A 670 23.05 -81.34 32.36
CA ASP A 670 22.63 -82.74 32.39
C ASP A 670 23.61 -83.67 31.63
N MET A 671 24.19 -83.23 30.51
CA MET A 671 25.28 -83.97 29.86
C MET A 671 26.56 -84.00 30.70
N ASP A 672 26.87 -82.93 31.43
CA ASP A 672 28.04 -82.86 32.30
C ASP A 672 27.82 -83.67 33.60
N ARG A 673 26.63 -83.67 34.19
CA ARG A 673 26.25 -84.65 35.24
C ARG A 673 26.30 -86.09 34.73
N ARG A 674 25.94 -86.37 33.47
CA ARG A 674 26.12 -87.70 32.86
C ARG A 674 27.59 -88.03 32.62
N ARG A 675 28.45 -87.04 32.36
CA ARG A 675 29.91 -87.23 32.28
C ARG A 675 30.53 -87.48 33.65
N GLU A 676 30.08 -86.77 34.69
CA GLU A 676 30.46 -87.06 36.08
C GLU A 676 29.96 -88.45 36.50
N SER A 677 28.70 -88.80 36.24
CA SER A 677 28.16 -90.14 36.50
C SER A 677 28.92 -91.24 35.74
N MET A 678 29.28 -91.02 34.47
CA MET A 678 30.15 -91.95 33.73
C MET A 678 31.60 -91.97 34.24
N ALA A 679 32.12 -90.87 34.78
CA ALA A 679 33.43 -90.82 35.42
C ALA A 679 33.42 -91.57 36.77
N GLU A 680 32.38 -91.39 37.58
CA GLU A 680 32.12 -92.17 38.80
C GLU A 680 31.94 -93.65 38.46
N GLU A 681 31.20 -94.02 37.40
CA GLU A 681 31.10 -95.40 36.94
C GLU A 681 32.44 -95.95 36.44
N MET A 682 33.27 -95.15 35.76
CA MET A 682 34.61 -95.54 35.33
C MET A 682 35.59 -95.69 36.50
N ASP A 683 35.53 -94.84 37.52
CA ASP A 683 36.31 -94.96 38.75
C ASP A 683 35.80 -96.12 39.62
N LYS A 684 34.51 -96.39 39.62
CA LYS A 684 33.90 -97.57 40.26
C LYS A 684 34.31 -98.85 39.54
N LEU A 685 34.38 -98.83 38.20
CA LEU A 685 34.97 -99.91 37.39
C LEU A 685 36.49 -100.02 37.59
N ALA A 686 37.22 -98.94 37.86
CA ALA A 686 38.64 -98.97 38.22
C ALA A 686 38.85 -99.53 39.65
N LEU A 687 37.96 -99.21 40.58
CA LEU A 687 37.91 -99.79 41.93
C LEU A 687 37.53 -101.27 41.88
N GLU A 688 36.56 -101.67 41.05
CA GLU A 688 36.24 -103.08 40.83
C GLU A 688 37.36 -103.81 40.08
N LYS A 689 38.02 -103.19 39.11
CA LYS A 689 39.20 -103.76 38.43
C LYS A 689 40.35 -103.95 39.40
N THR A 690 40.69 -102.97 40.23
CA THR A 690 41.73 -103.12 41.27
C THR A 690 41.32 -104.08 42.39
N LYS A 691 40.03 -104.26 42.65
CA LYS A 691 39.48 -105.30 43.54
C LYS A 691 39.57 -106.69 42.91
N ILE A 692 39.32 -106.82 41.60
CA ILE A 692 39.51 -108.03 40.80
C ILE A 692 40.98 -108.39 40.70
N ASP A 693 41.86 -107.42 40.48
CA ASP A 693 43.30 -107.65 40.45
C ASP A 693 43.83 -107.98 41.86
N LYS A 694 43.32 -107.38 42.95
CA LYS A 694 43.56 -107.86 44.34
C LYS A 694 42.99 -109.26 44.63
N MET A 695 41.90 -109.65 43.97
CA MET A 695 41.38 -111.03 44.04
C MET A 695 42.26 -111.99 43.23
N ARG A 696 42.75 -111.59 42.05
CA ARG A 696 43.76 -112.34 41.29
C ARG A 696 45.03 -112.51 42.09
N ASP A 697 45.55 -111.45 42.69
CA ASP A 697 46.73 -111.47 43.56
C ASP A 697 46.56 -112.46 44.73
N ASN A 698 45.38 -112.49 45.35
CA ASN A 698 45.03 -113.48 46.38
C ASN A 698 44.82 -114.91 45.83
N ILE A 699 44.37 -115.07 44.59
CA ILE A 699 44.26 -116.37 43.90
C ILE A 699 45.63 -116.87 43.44
N GLU A 700 46.53 -115.99 43.02
CA GLU A 700 47.93 -116.27 42.64
C GLU A 700 48.72 -116.68 43.88
N LYS A 701 48.60 -115.93 44.98
CA LYS A 701 49.18 -116.28 46.29
C LYS A 701 48.59 -117.58 46.85
N ARG A 702 47.28 -117.81 46.70
CA ARG A 702 46.68 -119.12 47.02
C ARG A 702 47.17 -120.24 46.11
N ARG A 703 47.42 -119.99 44.81
CA ARG A 703 48.00 -120.96 43.88
C ARG A 703 49.47 -121.27 44.18
N GLN A 704 50.24 -120.30 44.66
CA GLN A 704 51.60 -120.51 45.11
C GLN A 704 51.62 -121.38 46.37
N VAL A 705 50.84 -121.01 47.40
CA VAL A 705 50.64 -121.83 48.60
C VAL A 705 50.07 -123.22 48.26
N GLN A 706 49.21 -123.33 47.24
CA GLN A 706 48.71 -124.63 46.78
C GLN A 706 49.73 -125.47 45.99
N ARG A 707 50.75 -124.88 45.35
CA ARG A 707 51.87 -125.66 44.79
C ARG A 707 52.74 -126.21 45.91
N GLU A 708 53.13 -125.34 46.85
CA GLU A 708 53.90 -125.71 48.06
C GLU A 708 53.15 -126.76 48.90
N GLN A 709 51.82 -126.69 48.97
CA GLN A 709 50.99 -127.72 49.60
C GLN A 709 50.77 -128.97 48.74
N VAL A 710 50.79 -128.92 47.41
CA VAL A 710 50.66 -130.12 46.55
C VAL A 710 51.91 -130.99 46.65
N ASP A 711 53.11 -130.40 46.68
CA ASP A 711 54.34 -131.16 46.88
C ASP A 711 54.37 -131.80 48.30
N SER A 712 53.89 -131.09 49.33
CA SER A 712 53.71 -131.66 50.67
C SER A 712 52.61 -132.72 50.74
N ILE A 713 51.51 -132.57 49.98
CA ILE A 713 50.42 -133.54 49.90
C ILE A 713 50.85 -134.82 49.18
N SER A 714 51.87 -134.78 48.30
CA SER A 714 52.48 -135.98 47.71
C SER A 714 53.00 -136.94 48.80
N ASP A 715 53.72 -136.41 49.80
CA ASP A 715 54.20 -137.20 50.95
C ASP A 715 53.08 -137.58 51.93
N ILE A 716 52.05 -136.74 52.10
CA ILE A 716 50.90 -137.05 52.96
C ILE A 716 49.99 -138.11 52.32
N THR A 717 49.94 -138.21 50.99
CA THR A 717 49.12 -139.20 50.27
C THR A 717 49.57 -140.63 50.61
N LYS A 718 50.87 -140.88 50.82
CA LYS A 718 51.39 -142.16 51.35
C LYS A 718 51.00 -142.46 52.81
N ARG A 719 50.44 -141.49 53.55
CA ARG A 719 49.95 -141.65 54.94
C ARG A 719 48.42 -141.62 55.05
N LEU A 720 47.68 -141.40 53.96
CA LEU A 720 46.21 -141.34 53.96
C LEU A 720 45.53 -142.64 53.53
N GLU A 721 46.29 -143.67 53.14
CA GLU A 721 45.79 -145.03 52.89
C GLU A 721 45.28 -145.72 54.20
N GLU A 722 45.87 -145.41 55.37
CA GLU A 722 45.61 -146.17 56.61
C GLU A 722 44.41 -145.70 57.45
N ILE A 723 44.05 -144.41 57.44
CA ILE A 723 43.24 -143.80 58.52
C ILE A 723 41.80 -143.43 58.10
N ARG A 724 41.37 -143.71 56.86
CA ARG A 724 39.98 -143.46 56.39
C ARG A 724 39.08 -144.68 56.20
N SER A 725 39.37 -145.76 56.92
CA SER A 725 38.30 -146.67 57.32
C SER A 725 37.48 -146.04 58.47
N ARG A 726 36.14 -146.09 58.37
CA ARG A 726 35.13 -145.76 59.42
C ARG A 726 34.96 -144.28 59.86
N SER A 727 34.08 -143.54 59.16
CA SER A 727 32.83 -142.90 59.69
C SER A 727 32.36 -141.77 58.74
N LYS A 728 31.25 -141.82 57.99
CA LYS A 728 29.79 -141.91 58.29
C LYS A 728 29.12 -140.64 58.87
N ARG A 729 28.33 -139.97 58.00
CA ARG A 729 26.99 -139.33 58.23
C ARG A 729 26.92 -138.14 59.23
N ARG A 730 26.04 -137.14 59.10
CA ARG A 730 25.10 -136.72 58.03
C ARG A 730 24.84 -135.20 58.15
N THR A 731 24.59 -134.57 57.01
CA THR A 731 24.12 -133.20 56.70
C THR A 731 23.02 -132.57 57.58
N ASP A 732 23.03 -131.23 57.76
CA ASP A 732 21.82 -130.38 57.79
C ASP A 732 22.09 -128.84 57.65
N GLN A 733 21.07 -128.13 57.12
CA GLN A 733 20.63 -126.69 57.19
C GLN A 733 21.57 -125.46 57.30
N ALA A 734 21.17 -124.34 56.65
CA ALA A 734 21.48 -122.93 57.02
C ALA A 734 20.51 -121.90 56.38
N GLY A 735 20.23 -120.79 57.09
CA GLY A 735 19.62 -119.51 56.63
C GLY A 735 20.41 -118.32 57.25
N ASP A 736 19.93 -117.08 57.44
CA ASP A 736 18.69 -116.34 57.09
C ASP A 736 18.89 -114.82 57.41
N ALA A 737 17.92 -113.93 57.08
CA ALA A 737 17.69 -112.56 57.64
C ALA A 737 18.75 -111.44 57.33
N GLN A 738 18.55 -110.10 57.44
CA GLN A 738 17.43 -109.13 57.69
C GLN A 738 17.94 -107.68 57.32
N ALA A 739 17.27 -106.50 57.36
CA ALA A 739 15.92 -105.99 57.69
C ALA A 739 15.61 -104.64 56.94
N ALA A 740 14.97 -103.64 57.58
CA ALA A 740 14.62 -102.24 57.14
C ALA A 740 14.76 -101.28 58.37
N PRO A 741 14.19 -100.03 58.53
CA PRO A 741 13.26 -99.20 57.68
C PRO A 741 13.50 -97.63 57.67
N ALA A 742 12.61 -96.88 56.99
CA ALA A 742 12.08 -95.48 57.20
C ALA A 742 13.03 -94.26 57.49
N GLU A 743 12.66 -92.96 57.46
CA GLU A 743 11.37 -92.22 57.34
C GLU A 743 11.59 -90.74 56.88
N GLU A 744 10.65 -90.12 56.13
CA GLU A 744 10.43 -88.65 55.90
C GLU A 744 11.62 -87.74 55.41
N LYS A 745 11.46 -86.49 54.93
CA LYS A 745 10.34 -85.50 54.85
C LYS A 745 10.52 -84.53 53.64
N LYS A 746 9.50 -83.69 53.40
CA LYS A 746 9.38 -82.42 52.61
C LYS A 746 10.66 -81.79 52.01
N GLU A 747 10.56 -81.08 50.88
CA GLU A 747 9.46 -80.21 50.41
C GLU A 747 9.03 -80.43 48.94
#